data_AF-A0A077WSC7-F1
#
_entry.id   AF-A0A077WSC7-F1
#
_cell.length_a   1.000
_cell.length_b   1.000
_cell.length_c   1.000
_cell.angle_alpha   90.00
_cell.angle_beta   90.00
_cell.angle_gamma   90.00
#
_symmetry.space_group_name_H-M   'P 1'
#
loop_
_entity.id
_entity.type
_entity.pdbx_description
1 polymer ?
#
loop_
_entity_poly.entity_id
_entity_poly.type
_entity_poly.pdbx_seq_one_letter_code
_entity_poly.pdbx_strand_id
1 'polypeptide(L)'
;MADKSSEEEIARLKDELNEAIQSREQKIEKERGVMRGLVDKIRTLTEERDEWTQKYNDAVQQQQENGTKQVASLKNQVEELLLEKEESKKSLLHFMKKADEAERALADATRNQQEQDQVEALQNKVDTLEASLKEATTEHERTLQNEIERLNSEHERILKEEKDRMTMEHERILKEEKEKWSAEHERLLQEERDQLTAKIDQLGAEHSEAADSQQQLKDARDTIQSLEQKLKDKEESVKVAKDMLHERDMELDTARKEIDTLRASQNELEDKSKKYVNVLSKTKKQILKLEKEKADAVEETNTIRQQLGTAESSNESLKENIKRLETNVSQLEDDVNKLNGRLHSNESEMTILRKERKEAVDAKNRMFDELQIKQAEFESSQNLAESLQHRLDESERQLKEVNERMTAMEEYQSMVEELRRELDDSKKRFSKEKEKWTTELDDCKSQLQSAKSKNEATQSKIEELNQQIKSLNDQLATVRDDLNVKTKGLEVLEGDKEALLERIDDLEADLEKSVQDRDDAQDAMKKLEEKVQHLEQAKNTHDKELESLRTLKDEVRKLSKNVLAESQQQQQQQQQQQQQQASRSSSPAEPSSPAPAPAIKTKEDEINLEYLRNVILKFLENKPTRAQLIPVLTMMLKFSPEEIRRLQAKA
;
A
#
# COMPACT_ATOMS: atom_id res chain seq x y z
N MET A 1 -164.85 -1.58 137.27
CA MET A 1 -165.18 -1.46 135.83
C MET A 1 -164.18 -0.45 135.27
N ALA A 2 -162.93 -0.80 134.97
CA ALA A 2 -162.42 -2.05 134.38
C ALA A 2 -163.08 -2.33 133.02
N ASP A 3 -162.37 -2.41 131.89
CA ASP A 3 -160.90 -2.36 131.71
C ASP A 3 -160.56 -1.67 130.37
N LYS A 4 -159.81 -0.55 130.41
CA LYS A 4 -159.77 0.44 129.30
C LYS A 4 -158.59 1.45 129.25
N SER A 5 -157.50 1.27 130.01
CA SER A 5 -156.44 2.31 130.10
C SER A 5 -155.02 1.87 129.73
N SER A 6 -154.80 0.58 129.42
CA SER A 6 -153.47 0.00 129.23
C SER A 6 -153.12 -0.29 127.76
N GLU A 7 -154.09 -0.56 126.89
CA GLU A 7 -153.82 -0.92 125.49
C GLU A 7 -153.42 0.28 124.60
N GLU A 8 -154.01 1.47 124.81
CA GLU A 8 -153.68 2.66 124.01
C GLU A 8 -152.25 3.18 124.24
N GLU A 9 -151.70 2.99 125.44
CA GLU A 9 -150.32 3.36 125.78
C GLU A 9 -149.31 2.38 125.18
N ILE A 10 -149.62 1.07 125.17
CA ILE A 10 -148.83 0.04 124.49
C ILE A 10 -148.83 0.24 122.96
N ALA A 11 -149.92 0.73 122.38
CA ALA A 11 -150.00 1.06 120.96
C ALA A 11 -149.02 2.19 120.59
N ARG A 12 -149.03 3.31 121.32
CA ARG A 12 -148.12 4.44 121.06
C ARG A 12 -146.65 4.06 121.20
N LEU A 13 -146.29 3.31 122.25
CA LEU A 13 -144.92 2.85 122.46
C LEU A 13 -144.42 1.88 121.38
N LYS A 14 -145.32 1.17 120.67
CA LYS A 14 -144.95 0.38 119.49
C LYS A 14 -144.67 1.24 118.26
N ASP A 15 -145.45 2.28 118.03
CA ASP A 15 -145.28 3.16 116.87
C ASP A 15 -144.01 4.02 117.01
N GLU A 16 -143.75 4.59 118.19
CA GLU A 16 -142.48 5.29 118.49
C GLU A 16 -141.25 4.37 118.34
N LEU A 17 -141.35 3.11 118.76
CA LEU A 17 -140.28 2.13 118.61
C LEU A 17 -140.02 1.77 117.13
N ASN A 18 -141.07 1.62 116.32
CA ASN A 18 -140.95 1.38 114.87
C ASN A 18 -140.31 2.58 114.15
N GLU A 19 -140.71 3.81 114.47
CA GLU A 19 -140.14 5.02 113.87
C GLU A 19 -138.65 5.19 114.26
N ALA A 20 -138.29 4.90 115.51
CA ALA A 20 -136.90 4.88 115.95
C ALA A 20 -136.04 3.82 115.23
N ILE A 21 -136.59 2.65 114.93
CA ILE A 21 -135.91 1.60 114.15
C ILE A 21 -135.67 2.07 112.70
N GLN A 22 -136.71 2.55 112.01
CA GLN A 22 -136.59 3.02 110.62
C GLN A 22 -135.59 4.19 110.48
N SER A 23 -135.62 5.13 111.43
CA SER A 23 -134.66 6.25 111.48
C SER A 23 -133.20 5.77 111.63
N ARG A 24 -132.98 4.69 112.40
CA ARG A 24 -131.64 4.09 112.57
C ARG A 24 -131.18 3.34 111.32
N GLU A 25 -132.05 2.60 110.65
CA GLU A 25 -131.74 1.88 109.41
C GLU A 25 -131.38 2.85 108.26
N GLN A 26 -132.15 3.93 108.09
CA GLN A 26 -131.83 4.97 107.10
C GLN A 26 -130.47 5.64 107.34
N LYS A 27 -130.02 5.73 108.60
CA LYS A 27 -128.69 6.27 108.92
C LYS A 27 -127.57 5.29 108.56
N ILE A 28 -127.73 4.01 108.90
CA ILE A 28 -126.76 2.95 108.59
C ILE A 28 -126.58 2.78 107.07
N GLU A 29 -127.66 2.85 106.28
CA GLU A 29 -127.53 2.69 104.82
C GLU A 29 -126.90 3.92 104.14
N LYS A 30 -127.07 5.13 104.71
CA LYS A 30 -126.29 6.32 104.29
C LYS A 30 -124.80 6.16 104.59
N GLU A 31 -124.44 5.67 105.76
CA GLU A 31 -123.03 5.39 106.14
C GLU A 31 -122.40 4.31 105.25
N ARG A 32 -123.17 3.26 104.88
CA ARG A 32 -122.77 2.26 103.87
C ARG A 32 -122.66 2.79 102.44
N GLY A 33 -123.41 3.85 102.11
CA GLY A 33 -123.26 4.58 100.84
C GLY A 33 -121.92 5.29 100.77
N VAL A 34 -121.58 6.05 101.82
CA VAL A 34 -120.30 6.78 101.91
C VAL A 34 -119.09 5.84 101.89
N MET A 35 -119.13 4.71 102.63
CA MET A 35 -118.02 3.76 102.62
C MET A 35 -117.82 3.06 101.26
N ARG A 36 -118.89 2.75 100.51
CA ARG A 36 -118.74 2.24 99.13
C ARG A 36 -118.05 3.25 98.22
N GLY A 37 -118.51 4.51 98.23
CA GLY A 37 -117.90 5.57 97.43
C GLY A 37 -116.41 5.84 97.75
N LEU A 38 -115.99 5.64 99.00
CA LEU A 38 -114.57 5.72 99.39
C LEU A 38 -113.74 4.52 98.90
N VAL A 39 -114.29 3.30 98.96
CA VAL A 39 -113.60 2.10 98.45
C VAL A 39 -113.41 2.17 96.93
N ASP A 40 -114.43 2.60 96.18
CA ASP A 40 -114.33 2.77 94.72
C ASP A 40 -113.31 3.86 94.34
N LYS A 41 -113.20 4.92 95.17
CA LYS A 41 -112.21 6.00 95.00
C LYS A 41 -110.78 5.53 95.28
N ILE A 42 -110.56 4.69 96.29
CA ILE A 42 -109.26 4.08 96.59
C ILE A 42 -108.86 3.09 95.50
N ARG A 43 -109.81 2.31 94.99
CA ARG A 43 -109.59 1.36 93.89
C ARG A 43 -109.12 2.07 92.62
N THR A 44 -109.86 3.09 92.16
CA THR A 44 -109.51 3.84 90.94
C THR A 44 -108.15 4.52 91.04
N LEU A 45 -107.81 5.12 92.19
CA LEU A 45 -106.46 5.69 92.43
C LEU A 45 -105.34 4.63 92.47
N THR A 46 -105.65 3.38 92.79
CA THR A 46 -104.68 2.26 92.75
C THR A 46 -104.46 1.80 91.31
N GLU A 47 -105.54 1.66 90.53
CA GLU A 47 -105.49 1.30 89.10
C GLU A 47 -104.75 2.39 88.29
N GLU A 48 -104.98 3.68 88.57
CA GLU A 48 -104.25 4.81 87.97
C GLU A 48 -102.73 4.78 88.29
N ARG A 49 -102.35 4.47 89.55
CA ARG A 49 -100.93 4.37 89.96
C ARG A 49 -100.20 3.28 89.17
N ASP A 50 -100.85 2.13 88.99
CA ASP A 50 -100.22 0.97 88.36
C ASP A 50 -100.08 1.18 86.84
N GLU A 51 -101.05 1.83 86.19
CA GLU A 51 -100.90 2.34 84.82
C GLU A 51 -99.70 3.29 84.66
N TRP A 52 -99.52 4.25 85.58
CA TRP A 52 -98.38 5.19 85.51
C TRP A 52 -97.04 4.50 85.76
N THR A 53 -97.01 3.53 86.67
CA THR A 53 -95.79 2.73 86.96
C THR A 53 -95.39 1.90 85.76
N GLN A 54 -96.36 1.30 85.06
CA GLN A 54 -96.10 0.55 83.82
C GLN A 54 -95.59 1.47 82.69
N LYS A 55 -96.28 2.59 82.44
CA LYS A 55 -95.89 3.58 81.41
C LYS A 55 -94.49 4.15 81.64
N TYR A 56 -94.06 4.33 82.90
CA TYR A 56 -92.72 4.77 83.23
C TYR A 56 -91.65 3.72 82.87
N ASN A 57 -91.89 2.45 83.24
CA ASN A 57 -90.96 1.36 82.93
C ASN A 57 -90.83 1.12 81.42
N ASP A 58 -91.95 1.12 80.68
CA ASP A 58 -91.98 0.97 79.23
C ASP A 58 -91.16 2.08 78.54
N ALA A 59 -91.25 3.32 79.02
CA ALA A 59 -90.49 4.46 78.49
C ALA A 59 -88.98 4.34 78.73
N VAL A 60 -88.56 3.93 79.93
CA VAL A 60 -87.14 3.72 80.27
C VAL A 60 -86.54 2.59 79.40
N GLN A 61 -87.29 1.50 79.21
CA GLN A 61 -86.83 0.37 78.40
C GLN A 61 -86.70 0.72 76.92
N GLN A 62 -87.65 1.49 76.35
CA GLN A 62 -87.52 2.03 74.98
C GLN A 62 -86.31 2.96 74.82
N GLN A 63 -85.97 3.75 75.84
CA GLN A 63 -84.81 4.66 75.77
C GLN A 63 -83.48 3.89 75.77
N GLN A 64 -83.36 2.82 76.56
CA GLN A 64 -82.17 1.95 76.55
C GLN A 64 -82.05 1.14 75.24
N GLU A 65 -83.15 0.63 74.70
CA GLU A 65 -83.14 -0.06 73.40
C GLU A 65 -82.76 0.85 72.25
N ASN A 66 -83.23 2.10 72.22
CA ASN A 66 -82.84 3.05 71.17
C ASN A 66 -81.37 3.45 71.28
N GLY A 67 -80.86 3.72 72.49
CA GLY A 67 -79.44 4.02 72.70
C GLY A 67 -78.51 2.89 72.26
N THR A 68 -78.83 1.63 72.60
CA THR A 68 -78.03 0.47 72.19
C THR A 68 -78.08 0.21 70.69
N LYS A 69 -79.24 0.37 70.04
CA LYS A 69 -79.37 0.29 68.57
C LYS A 69 -78.58 1.38 67.86
N GLN A 70 -78.55 2.60 68.40
CA GLN A 70 -77.80 3.72 67.82
C GLN A 70 -76.28 3.53 67.96
N VAL A 71 -75.80 3.05 69.10
CA VAL A 71 -74.38 2.68 69.31
C VAL A 71 -73.96 1.52 68.40
N ALA A 72 -74.80 0.49 68.24
CA ALA A 72 -74.53 -0.62 67.32
C ALA A 72 -74.45 -0.14 65.86
N SER A 73 -75.37 0.73 65.42
CA SER A 73 -75.34 1.31 64.07
C SER A 73 -74.08 2.14 63.81
N LEU A 74 -73.68 2.99 64.77
CA LEU A 74 -72.45 3.79 64.66
C LEU A 74 -71.20 2.92 64.66
N LYS A 75 -71.18 1.84 65.46
CA LYS A 75 -70.06 0.88 65.44
C LYS A 75 -69.92 0.21 64.07
N ASN A 76 -71.03 -0.29 63.51
CA ASN A 76 -71.02 -0.90 62.18
C ASN A 76 -70.53 0.09 61.10
N GLN A 77 -70.98 1.35 61.14
CA GLN A 77 -70.51 2.39 60.20
C GLN A 77 -69.01 2.69 60.34
N VAL A 78 -68.46 2.69 61.56
CA VAL A 78 -67.01 2.85 61.78
C VAL A 78 -66.22 1.63 61.28
N GLU A 79 -66.76 0.42 61.45
CA GLU A 79 -66.16 -0.83 60.98
C GLU A 79 -66.19 -0.94 59.44
N GLU A 80 -67.29 -0.51 58.82
CA GLU A 80 -67.47 -0.35 57.36
C GLU A 80 -66.51 0.70 56.78
N LEU A 81 -66.41 1.89 57.38
CA LEU A 81 -65.44 2.94 56.98
C LEU A 81 -63.97 2.50 57.17
N LEU A 82 -63.68 1.63 58.14
CA LEU A 82 -62.34 1.05 58.29
C LEU A 82 -62.03 0.02 57.20
N LEU A 83 -63.02 -0.78 56.79
CA LEU A 83 -62.93 -1.68 55.63
C LEU A 83 -62.77 -0.90 54.31
N GLU A 84 -63.60 0.11 54.05
CA GLU A 84 -63.46 0.99 52.88
C GLU A 84 -62.08 1.67 52.84
N LYS A 85 -61.55 2.09 53.99
CA LYS A 85 -60.21 2.68 54.11
C LYS A 85 -59.09 1.65 53.86
N GLU A 86 -59.24 0.41 54.32
CA GLU A 86 -58.35 -0.71 54.00
C GLU A 86 -58.39 -1.05 52.50
N GLU A 87 -59.57 -1.12 51.88
CA GLU A 87 -59.73 -1.43 50.46
C GLU A 87 -59.28 -0.28 49.56
N SER A 88 -59.51 0.97 49.96
CA SER A 88 -58.94 2.16 49.33
C SER A 88 -57.42 2.17 49.41
N LYS A 89 -56.84 1.79 50.57
CA LYS A 89 -55.40 1.65 50.74
C LYS A 89 -54.82 0.52 49.87
N LYS A 90 -55.49 -0.65 49.81
CA LYS A 90 -55.10 -1.79 48.95
C LYS A 90 -55.18 -1.40 47.47
N SER A 91 -56.23 -0.69 47.07
CA SER A 91 -56.45 -0.19 45.71
C SER A 91 -55.41 0.85 45.32
N LEU A 92 -55.10 1.81 46.20
CA LEU A 92 -54.03 2.79 45.99
C LEU A 92 -52.66 2.12 45.86
N LEU A 93 -52.36 1.12 46.70
CA LEU A 93 -51.09 0.40 46.67
C LEU A 93 -50.98 -0.49 45.41
N HIS A 94 -52.09 -1.06 44.93
CA HIS A 94 -52.14 -1.72 43.62
C HIS A 94 -51.97 -0.71 42.47
N PHE A 95 -52.58 0.47 42.55
CA PHE A 95 -52.43 1.52 41.54
C PHE A 95 -50.99 2.07 41.49
N MET A 96 -50.34 2.26 42.65
CA MET A 96 -48.93 2.63 42.73
C MET A 96 -48.04 1.53 42.12
N LYS A 97 -48.20 0.26 42.49
CA LYS A 97 -47.46 -0.84 41.84
C LYS A 97 -47.67 -0.88 40.33
N LYS A 98 -48.91 -0.69 39.87
CA LYS A 98 -49.24 -0.66 38.45
C LYS A 98 -48.69 0.57 37.73
N ALA A 99 -48.48 1.68 38.44
CA ALA A 99 -47.77 2.85 37.95
C ALA A 99 -46.25 2.59 37.88
N ASP A 100 -45.63 2.03 38.92
CA ASP A 100 -44.22 1.61 38.91
C ASP A 100 -43.94 0.58 37.78
N GLU A 101 -44.86 -0.37 37.58
CA GLU A 101 -44.81 -1.38 36.51
C GLU A 101 -44.97 -0.73 35.13
N ALA A 102 -45.87 0.24 34.98
CA ALA A 102 -46.04 1.00 33.73
C ALA A 102 -44.87 1.94 33.44
N GLU A 103 -44.28 2.57 34.45
CA GLU A 103 -43.10 3.44 34.32
C GLU A 103 -41.86 2.63 33.95
N ARG A 104 -41.65 1.45 34.56
CA ARG A 104 -40.62 0.51 34.13
C ARG A 104 -40.86 0.02 32.71
N ALA A 105 -42.08 -0.41 32.38
CA ALA A 105 -42.40 -0.84 31.02
C ALA A 105 -42.21 0.29 29.98
N LEU A 106 -42.49 1.54 30.34
CA LEU A 106 -42.23 2.71 29.49
C LEU A 106 -40.73 2.99 29.36
N ALA A 107 -39.96 2.88 30.44
CA ALA A 107 -38.51 3.07 30.43
C ALA A 107 -37.81 1.97 29.61
N ASP A 108 -38.18 0.70 29.81
CA ASP A 108 -37.69 -0.44 29.05
C ASP A 108 -38.12 -0.35 27.58
N ALA A 109 -39.35 0.06 27.27
CA ALA A 109 -39.79 0.29 25.88
C ALA A 109 -39.05 1.46 25.22
N THR A 110 -38.84 2.57 25.93
CA THR A 110 -38.09 3.73 25.42
C THR A 110 -36.62 3.38 25.20
N ARG A 111 -36.03 2.59 26.11
CA ARG A 111 -34.67 2.08 25.99
C ARG A 111 -34.55 1.11 24.81
N ASN A 112 -35.46 0.14 24.68
CA ASN A 112 -35.46 -0.80 23.56
C ASN A 112 -35.66 -0.07 22.23
N GLN A 113 -36.50 0.97 22.18
CA GLN A 113 -36.64 1.83 21.01
C GLN A 113 -35.32 2.56 20.71
N GLN A 114 -34.66 3.16 21.71
CA GLN A 114 -33.37 3.83 21.50
C GLN A 114 -32.24 2.88 21.07
N GLU A 115 -32.22 1.65 21.59
CA GLU A 115 -31.27 0.61 21.16
C GLU A 115 -31.60 0.12 19.73
N GLN A 116 -32.89 -0.01 19.38
CA GLN A 116 -33.36 -0.35 18.03
C GLN A 116 -33.06 0.77 17.01
N ASP A 117 -33.35 2.03 17.34
CA ASP A 117 -33.06 3.21 16.51
C ASP A 117 -31.54 3.34 16.26
N GLN A 118 -30.72 3.03 17.27
CA GLN A 118 -29.26 3.00 17.13
C GLN A 118 -28.80 1.84 16.24
N VAL A 119 -29.38 0.65 16.38
CA VAL A 119 -29.08 -0.50 15.50
C VAL A 119 -29.49 -0.20 14.07
N GLU A 120 -30.65 0.41 13.84
CA GLU A 120 -31.12 0.82 12.50
C GLU A 120 -30.23 1.93 11.90
N ALA A 121 -29.83 2.93 12.69
CA ALA A 121 -28.89 3.97 12.24
C ALA A 121 -27.50 3.41 11.94
N LEU A 122 -27.02 2.42 12.71
CA LEU A 122 -25.78 1.71 12.43
C LEU A 122 -25.89 0.80 11.19
N GLN A 123 -27.01 0.10 11.00
CA GLN A 123 -27.25 -0.74 9.82
C GLN A 123 -27.29 0.11 8.54
N ASN A 124 -28.08 1.19 8.52
CA ASN A 124 -28.09 2.14 7.39
C ASN A 124 -26.70 2.72 7.08
N LYS A 125 -25.85 2.87 8.10
CA LYS A 125 -24.44 3.30 7.93
C LYS A 125 -23.53 2.19 7.42
N VAL A 126 -23.75 0.94 7.81
CA VAL A 126 -23.09 -0.23 7.19
C VAL A 126 -23.50 -0.36 5.74
N ASP A 127 -24.79 -0.28 5.42
CA ASP A 127 -25.32 -0.41 4.07
C ASP A 127 -24.80 0.68 3.12
N THR A 128 -24.69 1.93 3.60
CA THR A 128 -24.08 3.03 2.81
C THR A 128 -22.57 2.91 2.67
N LEU A 129 -21.86 2.40 3.69
CA LEU A 129 -20.42 2.10 3.58
C LEU A 129 -20.17 0.90 2.64
N GLU A 130 -21.01 -0.13 2.66
CA GLU A 130 -20.97 -1.24 1.71
C GLU A 130 -21.28 -0.78 0.28
N ALA A 131 -22.26 0.09 0.09
CA ALA A 131 -22.58 0.66 -1.22
C ALA A 131 -21.40 1.48 -1.77
N SER A 132 -20.82 2.36 -0.95
CA SER A 132 -19.65 3.16 -1.32
C SER A 132 -18.40 2.29 -1.56
N LEU A 133 -18.20 1.22 -0.78
CA LEU A 133 -17.12 0.26 -1.01
C LEU A 133 -17.31 -0.49 -2.34
N LYS A 134 -18.54 -0.94 -2.64
CA LYS A 134 -18.88 -1.61 -3.90
C LYS A 134 -18.65 -0.68 -5.10
N GLU A 135 -19.11 0.56 -5.01
CA GLU A 135 -18.89 1.61 -6.03
C GLU A 135 -17.39 1.88 -6.24
N ALA A 136 -16.61 2.05 -5.16
CA ALA A 136 -15.17 2.24 -5.26
C ALA A 136 -14.44 1.02 -5.84
N THR A 137 -14.88 -0.21 -5.54
CA THR A 137 -14.32 -1.41 -6.19
C THR A 137 -14.68 -1.50 -7.66
N THR A 138 -15.92 -1.21 -8.08
CA THR A 138 -16.29 -1.25 -9.50
C THR A 138 -15.64 -0.13 -10.31
N GLU A 139 -15.42 1.05 -9.71
CA GLU A 139 -14.61 2.10 -10.34
C GLU A 139 -13.14 1.68 -10.45
N HIS A 140 -12.56 1.05 -9.41
CA HIS A 140 -11.19 0.55 -9.49
C HIS A 140 -11.02 -0.56 -10.54
N GLU A 141 -11.91 -1.56 -10.56
CA GLU A 141 -11.96 -2.60 -11.60
C GLU A 141 -12.09 -1.98 -13.00
N ARG A 142 -12.95 -0.98 -13.18
CA ARG A 142 -13.08 -0.23 -14.43
C ARG A 142 -11.78 0.50 -14.81
N THR A 143 -11.07 1.12 -13.87
CA THR A 143 -9.77 1.76 -14.16
C THR A 143 -8.70 0.75 -14.57
N LEU A 144 -8.62 -0.40 -13.88
CA LEU A 144 -7.71 -1.48 -14.23
C LEU A 144 -8.03 -2.07 -15.61
N GLN A 145 -9.31 -2.28 -15.92
CA GLN A 145 -9.72 -2.86 -17.19
C GLN A 145 -9.49 -1.90 -18.37
N ASN A 146 -9.71 -0.59 -18.18
CA ASN A 146 -9.33 0.43 -19.16
C ASN A 146 -7.80 0.45 -19.41
N GLU A 147 -6.98 0.30 -18.36
CA GLU A 147 -5.52 0.30 -18.49
C GLU A 147 -4.99 -1.00 -19.14
N ILE A 148 -5.61 -2.15 -18.86
CA ILE A 148 -5.36 -3.41 -19.58
C ILE A 148 -5.71 -3.27 -21.07
N GLU A 149 -6.85 -2.67 -21.41
CA GLU A 149 -7.25 -2.43 -22.80
C GLU A 149 -6.33 -1.43 -23.52
N ARG A 150 -5.84 -0.40 -22.80
CA ARG A 150 -4.83 0.54 -23.28
C ARG A 150 -3.49 -0.15 -23.56
N LEU A 151 -3.00 -0.96 -22.63
CA LEU A 151 -1.74 -1.70 -22.75
C LEU A 151 -1.80 -2.76 -23.85
N ASN A 152 -2.93 -3.46 -23.99
CA ASN A 152 -3.15 -4.40 -25.10
C ASN A 152 -3.12 -3.67 -26.46
N SER A 153 -3.82 -2.52 -26.57
CA SER A 153 -3.83 -1.70 -27.79
C SER A 153 -2.42 -1.17 -28.14
N GLU A 154 -1.64 -0.78 -27.13
CA GLU A 154 -0.25 -0.36 -27.30
C GLU A 154 0.68 -1.51 -27.71
N HIS A 155 0.51 -2.69 -27.11
CA HIS A 155 1.23 -3.90 -27.48
C HIS A 155 0.91 -4.36 -28.91
N GLU A 156 -0.36 -4.35 -29.34
CA GLU A 156 -0.75 -4.63 -30.72
C GLU A 156 -0.17 -3.62 -31.71
N ARG A 157 -0.14 -2.33 -31.35
CA ARG A 157 0.52 -1.29 -32.16
C ARG A 157 2.01 -1.57 -32.33
N ILE A 158 2.73 -1.86 -31.25
CA ILE A 158 4.18 -2.16 -31.27
C ILE A 158 4.45 -3.43 -32.07
N LEU A 159 3.67 -4.51 -31.85
CA LEU A 159 3.81 -5.77 -32.59
C LEU A 159 3.59 -5.57 -34.10
N LYS A 160 2.65 -4.69 -34.47
CA LYS A 160 2.44 -4.32 -35.87
C LYS A 160 3.59 -3.48 -36.43
N GLU A 161 4.04 -2.45 -35.71
CA GLU A 161 5.15 -1.59 -36.15
C GLU A 161 6.45 -2.38 -36.31
N GLU A 162 6.74 -3.34 -35.43
CA GLU A 162 7.89 -4.23 -35.56
C GLU A 162 7.73 -5.25 -36.70
N LYS A 163 6.52 -5.78 -36.92
CA LYS A 163 6.24 -6.63 -38.09
C LYS A 163 6.41 -5.87 -39.40
N ASP A 164 5.85 -4.67 -39.51
CA ASP A 164 5.93 -3.83 -40.70
C ASP A 164 7.40 -3.40 -40.95
N ARG A 165 8.17 -3.10 -39.89
CA ARG A 165 9.63 -2.88 -39.95
C ARG A 165 10.39 -4.11 -40.45
N MET A 166 10.09 -5.30 -39.93
CA MET A 166 10.70 -6.55 -40.40
C MET A 166 10.35 -6.86 -41.86
N THR A 167 9.13 -6.57 -42.30
CA THR A 167 8.74 -6.70 -43.71
C THR A 167 9.51 -5.72 -44.60
N MET A 168 9.61 -4.43 -44.22
CA MET A 168 10.41 -3.45 -44.97
C MET A 168 11.90 -3.82 -45.03
N GLU A 169 12.47 -4.37 -43.94
CA GLU A 169 13.86 -4.81 -43.91
C GLU A 169 14.10 -6.06 -44.78
N HIS A 170 13.17 -7.02 -44.77
CA HIS A 170 13.21 -8.16 -45.70
C HIS A 170 13.06 -7.71 -47.16
N GLU A 171 12.20 -6.75 -47.47
CA GLU A 171 12.08 -6.17 -48.82
C GLU A 171 13.35 -5.41 -49.24
N ARG A 172 14.00 -4.68 -48.31
CA ARG A 172 15.29 -4.01 -48.53
C ARG A 172 16.39 -5.03 -48.86
N ILE A 173 16.52 -6.07 -48.05
CA ILE A 173 17.52 -7.14 -48.27
C ILE A 173 17.25 -7.86 -49.59
N LEU A 174 16.01 -8.26 -49.87
CA LEU A 174 15.64 -8.93 -51.12
C LEU A 174 15.91 -8.06 -52.36
N LYS A 175 15.70 -6.74 -52.23
CA LYS A 175 16.04 -5.76 -53.28
C LYS A 175 17.57 -5.67 -53.47
N GLU A 176 18.33 -5.55 -52.40
CA GLU A 176 19.80 -5.46 -52.46
C GLU A 176 20.44 -6.76 -52.98
N GLU A 177 19.91 -7.93 -52.62
CA GLU A 177 20.32 -9.22 -53.21
C GLU A 177 19.98 -9.29 -54.70
N LYS A 178 18.81 -8.81 -55.12
CA LYS A 178 18.41 -8.75 -56.53
C LYS A 178 19.27 -7.76 -57.33
N GLU A 179 19.61 -6.61 -56.77
CA GLU A 179 20.49 -5.62 -57.39
C GLU A 179 21.93 -6.16 -57.49
N LYS A 180 22.44 -6.85 -56.47
CA LYS A 180 23.73 -7.57 -56.52
C LYS A 180 23.74 -8.66 -57.59
N TRP A 181 22.71 -9.52 -57.65
CA TRP A 181 22.60 -10.56 -58.69
C TRP A 181 22.48 -9.96 -60.10
N SER A 182 21.76 -8.84 -60.26
CA SER A 182 21.66 -8.15 -61.55
C SER A 182 23.00 -7.52 -61.95
N ALA A 183 23.74 -6.92 -61.02
CA ALA A 183 25.05 -6.34 -61.26
C ALA A 183 26.10 -7.41 -61.59
N GLU A 184 26.11 -8.54 -60.86
CA GLU A 184 26.99 -9.68 -61.14
C GLU A 184 26.67 -10.31 -62.50
N HIS A 185 25.39 -10.42 -62.87
CA HIS A 185 24.99 -10.93 -64.18
C HIS A 185 25.39 -9.98 -65.32
N GLU A 186 25.18 -8.66 -65.17
CA GLU A 186 25.64 -7.66 -66.15
C GLU A 186 27.18 -7.64 -66.25
N ARG A 187 27.89 -7.80 -65.11
CA ARG A 187 29.36 -7.94 -65.07
C ARG A 187 29.83 -9.15 -65.86
N LEU A 188 29.20 -10.32 -65.68
CA LEU A 188 29.52 -11.54 -66.43
C LEU A 188 29.17 -11.41 -67.92
N LEU A 189 28.04 -10.80 -68.28
CA LEU A 189 27.68 -10.52 -69.68
C LEU A 189 28.64 -9.52 -70.34
N GLN A 190 29.17 -8.56 -69.58
CA GLN A 190 30.20 -7.65 -70.06
C GLN A 190 31.55 -8.37 -70.20
N GLU A 191 31.93 -9.24 -69.26
CA GLU A 191 33.13 -10.06 -69.36
C GLU A 191 33.08 -11.02 -70.57
N GLU A 192 31.94 -11.65 -70.85
CA GLU A 192 31.72 -12.43 -72.08
C GLU A 192 31.80 -11.56 -73.34
N ARG A 193 31.23 -10.34 -73.33
CA ARG A 193 31.35 -9.38 -74.46
C ARG A 193 32.79 -8.96 -74.71
N ASP A 194 33.56 -8.69 -73.67
CA ASP A 194 34.95 -8.23 -73.80
C ASP A 194 35.86 -9.39 -74.26
N GLN A 195 35.62 -10.61 -73.77
CA GLN A 195 36.26 -11.82 -74.31
C GLN A 195 35.90 -12.07 -75.79
N LEU A 196 34.63 -11.90 -76.18
CA LEU A 196 34.20 -12.04 -77.57
C LEU A 196 34.77 -10.93 -78.46
N THR A 197 34.86 -9.70 -77.96
CA THR A 197 35.46 -8.55 -78.68
C THR A 197 36.96 -8.79 -78.91
N ALA A 198 37.71 -9.14 -77.86
CA ALA A 198 39.13 -9.47 -77.98
C ALA A 198 39.39 -10.64 -78.95
N LYS A 199 38.46 -11.61 -79.01
CA LYS A 199 38.53 -12.73 -79.96
C LYS A 199 38.16 -12.34 -81.40
N ILE A 200 37.26 -11.37 -81.59
CA ILE A 200 36.98 -10.76 -82.90
C ILE A 200 38.20 -9.96 -83.37
N ASP A 201 38.84 -9.19 -82.48
CA ASP A 201 40.05 -8.44 -82.80
C ASP A 201 41.24 -9.36 -83.13
N GLN A 202 41.40 -10.46 -82.38
CA GLN A 202 42.39 -11.50 -82.71
C GLN A 202 42.13 -12.10 -84.10
N LEU A 203 40.90 -12.53 -84.39
CA LEU A 203 40.53 -13.08 -85.70
C LEU A 203 40.66 -12.04 -86.83
N GLY A 204 40.46 -10.75 -86.53
CA GLY A 204 40.71 -9.64 -87.45
C GLY A 204 42.19 -9.45 -87.75
N ALA A 205 43.06 -9.56 -86.75
CA ALA A 205 44.51 -9.53 -86.92
C ALA A 205 45.02 -10.75 -87.72
N GLU A 206 44.55 -11.96 -87.37
CA GLU A 206 44.85 -13.19 -88.12
C GLU A 206 44.37 -13.11 -89.58
N HIS A 207 43.19 -12.53 -89.83
CA HIS A 207 42.69 -12.29 -91.19
C HIS A 207 43.52 -11.22 -91.93
N SER A 208 44.03 -10.20 -91.25
CA SER A 208 44.93 -9.20 -91.86
C SER A 208 46.26 -9.83 -92.26
N GLU A 209 46.88 -10.61 -91.36
CA GLU A 209 48.14 -11.31 -91.65
C GLU A 209 47.98 -12.37 -92.75
N ALA A 210 46.82 -13.05 -92.79
CA ALA A 210 46.45 -13.95 -93.89
C ALA A 210 46.24 -13.20 -95.23
N ALA A 211 45.65 -12.01 -95.21
CA ALA A 211 45.46 -11.18 -96.41
C ALA A 211 46.79 -10.63 -96.94
N ASP A 212 47.68 -10.16 -96.07
CA ASP A 212 49.05 -9.74 -96.42
C ASP A 212 49.86 -10.93 -96.97
N SER A 213 49.74 -12.11 -96.36
CA SER A 213 50.35 -13.35 -96.86
C SER A 213 49.80 -13.75 -98.23
N GLN A 214 48.49 -13.61 -98.46
CA GLN A 214 47.85 -13.90 -99.75
C GLN A 214 48.28 -12.90 -100.83
N GLN A 215 48.48 -11.62 -100.48
CA GLN A 215 49.01 -10.61 -101.39
C GLN A 215 50.49 -10.87 -101.71
N GLN A 216 51.33 -11.22 -100.73
CA GLN A 216 52.71 -11.66 -100.96
C GLN A 216 52.79 -12.89 -101.88
N LEU A 217 51.91 -13.89 -101.69
CA LEU A 217 51.81 -15.06 -102.57
C LEU A 217 51.37 -14.70 -103.99
N LYS A 218 50.53 -13.68 -104.16
CA LYS A 218 50.14 -13.15 -105.47
C LYS A 218 51.31 -12.43 -106.15
N ASP A 219 52.00 -11.53 -105.45
CA ASP A 219 53.15 -10.82 -106.01
C ASP A 219 54.29 -11.80 -106.36
N ALA A 220 54.52 -12.82 -105.53
CA ALA A 220 55.42 -13.93 -105.85
C ALA A 220 54.98 -14.67 -107.12
N ARG A 221 53.69 -14.98 -107.28
CA ARG A 221 53.15 -15.62 -108.49
C ARG A 221 53.33 -14.75 -109.74
N ASP A 222 53.09 -13.45 -109.65
CA ASP A 222 53.21 -12.51 -110.76
C ASP A 222 54.70 -12.32 -111.16
N THR A 223 55.64 -12.37 -110.21
CA THR A 223 57.08 -12.41 -110.52
C THR A 223 57.51 -13.74 -111.16
N ILE A 224 56.95 -14.89 -110.72
CA ILE A 224 57.19 -16.19 -111.35
C ILE A 224 56.70 -16.17 -112.80
N GLN A 225 55.49 -15.67 -113.09
CA GLN A 225 55.00 -15.53 -114.47
C GLN A 225 55.89 -14.60 -115.32
N SER A 226 56.42 -13.52 -114.73
CA SER A 226 57.40 -12.67 -115.41
C SER A 226 58.71 -13.39 -115.74
N LEU A 227 59.15 -14.32 -114.89
CA LEU A 227 60.34 -15.15 -115.11
C LEU A 227 60.07 -16.28 -116.12
N GLU A 228 58.91 -16.93 -116.07
CA GLU A 228 58.46 -17.94 -117.04
C GLU A 228 58.38 -17.37 -118.46
N GLN A 229 57.79 -16.17 -118.62
CA GLN A 229 57.76 -15.51 -119.93
C GLN A 229 59.17 -15.15 -120.41
N LYS A 230 60.04 -14.60 -119.54
CA LYS A 230 61.44 -14.32 -119.89
C LYS A 230 62.23 -15.59 -120.25
N LEU A 231 61.95 -16.72 -119.59
CA LEU A 231 62.54 -18.02 -119.92
C LEU A 231 62.11 -18.43 -121.34
N LYS A 232 60.81 -18.36 -121.64
CA LYS A 232 60.26 -18.67 -122.96
C LYS A 232 60.82 -17.77 -124.06
N ASP A 233 60.92 -16.45 -123.83
CA ASP A 233 61.55 -15.50 -124.77
C ASP A 233 63.01 -15.89 -125.05
N LYS A 234 63.72 -16.43 -124.04
CA LYS A 234 65.08 -16.94 -124.20
C LYS A 234 65.13 -18.28 -124.92
N GLU A 235 64.23 -19.21 -124.64
CA GLU A 235 64.10 -20.47 -125.38
C GLU A 235 63.80 -20.25 -126.87
N GLU A 236 62.91 -19.31 -127.20
CA GLU A 236 62.66 -18.91 -128.58
C GLU A 236 63.91 -18.26 -129.23
N SER A 237 64.65 -17.42 -128.50
CA SER A 237 65.92 -16.85 -129.01
C SER A 237 67.02 -17.92 -129.24
N VAL A 238 67.09 -18.94 -128.38
CA VAL A 238 68.00 -20.09 -128.53
C VAL A 238 67.57 -20.97 -129.70
N LYS A 239 66.27 -21.15 -129.92
CA LYS A 239 65.74 -21.85 -131.09
C LYS A 239 66.13 -21.12 -132.39
N VAL A 240 65.93 -19.81 -132.48
CA VAL A 240 66.34 -19.01 -133.66
C VAL A 240 67.85 -19.13 -133.90
N ALA A 241 68.68 -19.04 -132.85
CA ALA A 241 70.13 -19.24 -132.99
C ALA A 241 70.51 -20.65 -133.48
N LYS A 242 69.75 -21.68 -133.08
CA LYS A 242 69.94 -23.07 -133.52
C LYS A 242 69.50 -23.29 -134.97
N ASP A 243 68.40 -22.66 -135.38
CA ASP A 243 67.91 -22.71 -136.76
C ASP A 243 68.89 -21.99 -137.71
N MET A 244 69.45 -20.83 -137.29
CA MET A 244 70.53 -20.12 -138.02
C MET A 244 71.84 -20.92 -138.11
N LEU A 245 72.19 -21.70 -137.09
CA LEU A 245 73.33 -22.62 -137.14
C LEU A 245 73.10 -23.75 -138.16
N HIS A 246 71.88 -24.31 -138.21
CA HIS A 246 71.55 -25.35 -139.17
C HIS A 246 71.58 -24.84 -140.62
N GLU A 247 71.15 -23.60 -140.86
CA GLU A 247 71.25 -22.94 -142.16
C GLU A 247 72.72 -22.71 -142.59
N ARG A 248 73.60 -22.27 -141.66
CA ARG A 248 75.05 -22.18 -141.88
C ARG A 248 75.69 -23.54 -142.20
N ASP A 249 75.29 -24.61 -141.52
CA ASP A 249 75.77 -25.97 -141.81
C ASP A 249 75.34 -26.43 -143.21
N MET A 250 74.10 -26.12 -143.63
CA MET A 250 73.60 -26.42 -144.98
C MET A 250 74.33 -25.62 -146.07
N GLU A 251 74.65 -24.35 -145.84
CA GLU A 251 75.49 -23.55 -146.76
C GLU A 251 76.90 -24.15 -146.90
N LEU A 252 77.55 -24.51 -145.79
CA LEU A 252 78.87 -25.14 -145.80
C LEU A 252 78.88 -26.48 -146.55
N ASP A 253 77.84 -27.29 -146.36
CA ASP A 253 77.70 -28.57 -147.07
C ASP A 253 77.29 -28.40 -148.55
N THR A 254 76.81 -27.22 -148.94
CA THR A 254 76.57 -26.85 -150.35
C THR A 254 77.88 -26.40 -151.01
N ALA A 255 78.64 -25.51 -150.36
CA ALA A 255 79.96 -25.08 -150.84
C ALA A 255 80.97 -26.24 -150.99
N ARG A 256 80.90 -27.26 -150.12
CA ARG A 256 81.67 -28.50 -150.27
C ARG A 256 81.38 -29.23 -151.59
N LYS A 257 80.12 -29.29 -152.00
CA LYS A 257 79.69 -29.96 -153.25
C LYS A 257 80.16 -29.20 -154.48
N GLU A 258 80.24 -27.87 -154.43
CA GLU A 258 80.81 -27.04 -155.50
C GLU A 258 82.34 -27.22 -155.65
N ILE A 259 83.07 -27.41 -154.55
CA ILE A 259 84.52 -27.69 -154.58
C ILE A 259 84.81 -29.01 -155.32
N ASP A 260 83.99 -30.05 -155.10
CA ASP A 260 84.21 -31.34 -155.74
C ASP A 260 83.76 -31.36 -157.23
N THR A 261 82.75 -30.57 -157.63
CA THR A 261 82.43 -30.42 -159.07
C THR A 261 83.51 -29.63 -159.82
N LEU A 262 84.10 -28.60 -159.21
CA LEU A 262 85.24 -27.88 -159.78
C LEU A 262 86.46 -28.80 -159.99
N ARG A 263 86.78 -29.65 -159.01
CA ARG A 263 87.85 -30.67 -159.14
C ARG A 263 87.63 -31.65 -160.28
N ALA A 264 86.39 -32.08 -160.53
CA ALA A 264 86.07 -32.94 -161.66
C ALA A 264 86.38 -32.25 -163.01
N SER A 265 86.02 -30.96 -163.15
CA SER A 265 86.26 -30.19 -164.38
C SER A 265 87.75 -29.97 -164.71
N GLN A 266 88.61 -29.91 -163.68
CA GLN A 266 90.04 -29.66 -163.81
C GLN A 266 90.76 -30.82 -164.51
N ASN A 267 90.36 -32.07 -164.22
CA ASN A 267 90.96 -33.27 -164.82
C ASN A 267 90.68 -33.37 -166.33
N GLU A 268 89.51 -32.94 -166.81
CA GLU A 268 89.15 -32.99 -168.23
C GLU A 268 89.93 -32.01 -169.13
N LEU A 269 90.59 -31.01 -168.55
CA LEU A 269 91.42 -30.06 -169.28
C LEU A 269 92.86 -30.58 -169.47
N GLU A 270 93.37 -31.36 -168.51
CA GLU A 270 94.77 -31.80 -168.52
C GLU A 270 95.08 -32.79 -169.64
N ASP A 271 94.16 -33.72 -169.96
CA ASP A 271 94.31 -34.68 -171.06
C ASP A 271 94.17 -34.08 -172.45
N LYS A 272 93.59 -32.87 -172.58
CA LYS A 272 93.55 -32.12 -173.84
C LYS A 272 94.88 -31.40 -174.12
N SER A 273 95.61 -31.02 -173.07
CA SER A 273 96.95 -30.39 -173.17
C SER A 273 98.01 -31.31 -173.78
N LYS A 274 98.01 -32.59 -173.38
CA LYS A 274 99.05 -33.60 -173.70
C LYS A 274 99.24 -33.87 -175.20
N LYS A 275 98.33 -33.43 -176.09
CA LYS A 275 98.38 -33.69 -177.55
C LYS A 275 98.93 -32.56 -178.42
N TYR A 276 99.10 -31.33 -177.91
CA TYR A 276 99.50 -30.18 -178.73
C TYR A 276 100.98 -29.74 -178.59
N VAL A 277 101.65 -30.12 -177.50
CA VAL A 277 102.91 -29.47 -177.09
C VAL A 277 104.10 -29.77 -178.02
N ASN A 278 104.24 -30.97 -178.58
CA ASN A 278 105.50 -31.41 -179.22
C ASN A 278 105.47 -31.63 -180.75
N VAL A 279 104.72 -30.79 -181.47
CA VAL A 279 105.14 -30.35 -182.83
C VAL A 279 105.87 -28.98 -182.77
N LEU A 280 105.80 -28.28 -181.64
CA LEU A 280 106.49 -26.99 -181.41
C LEU A 280 107.92 -27.11 -180.87
N SER A 281 108.56 -28.26 -181.10
CA SER A 281 110.02 -28.33 -181.32
C SER A 281 110.49 -27.35 -182.42
N LYS A 282 109.57 -26.86 -183.26
CA LYS A 282 109.74 -25.71 -184.15
C LYS A 282 109.92 -24.37 -183.40
N THR A 283 111.15 -24.21 -182.91
CA THR A 283 111.93 -22.99 -183.11
C THR A 283 111.71 -21.83 -182.12
N LYS A 284 112.36 -21.96 -180.95
CA LYS A 284 113.59 -21.18 -180.63
C LYS A 284 113.49 -19.64 -180.59
N LYS A 285 112.29 -19.03 -180.62
CA LYS A 285 112.10 -17.55 -180.63
C LYS A 285 111.54 -16.92 -179.36
N GLN A 286 110.94 -17.68 -178.43
CA GLN A 286 110.43 -17.15 -177.15
C GLN A 286 111.32 -17.45 -175.93
N ILE A 287 112.55 -17.91 -176.16
CA ILE A 287 113.59 -18.01 -175.13
C ILE A 287 113.87 -16.63 -174.48
N LEU A 288 113.72 -15.54 -175.25
CA LEU A 288 113.84 -14.15 -174.75
C LEU A 288 112.67 -13.66 -173.87
N LYS A 289 111.62 -14.46 -173.62
CA LYS A 289 110.49 -14.04 -172.77
C LYS A 289 110.60 -14.53 -171.32
N LEU A 290 111.21 -15.71 -171.13
CA LEU A 290 111.27 -16.41 -169.83
C LEU A 290 112.26 -15.77 -168.84
N GLU A 291 113.15 -14.89 -169.29
CA GLU A 291 114.05 -14.14 -168.40
C GLU A 291 113.31 -13.05 -167.59
N LYS A 292 112.14 -12.60 -168.04
CA LYS A 292 111.30 -11.64 -167.30
C LYS A 292 110.52 -12.32 -166.17
N GLU A 293 109.88 -13.45 -166.46
CA GLU A 293 108.95 -14.14 -165.55
C GLU A 293 109.65 -14.69 -164.27
N LYS A 294 110.99 -14.71 -164.25
CA LYS A 294 111.81 -14.99 -163.06
C LYS A 294 111.85 -13.82 -162.03
N ALA A 295 111.63 -12.59 -162.46
CA ALA A 295 111.60 -11.43 -161.55
C ALA A 295 110.28 -11.38 -160.76
N ASP A 296 109.16 -11.52 -161.48
CA ASP A 296 107.80 -11.33 -160.95
C ASP A 296 107.50 -12.28 -159.76
N ALA A 297 107.96 -13.53 -159.82
CA ALA A 297 107.81 -14.52 -158.73
C ALA A 297 108.55 -14.18 -157.42
N VAL A 298 109.56 -13.30 -157.47
CA VAL A 298 110.29 -12.84 -156.27
C VAL A 298 109.51 -11.77 -155.52
N GLU A 299 108.73 -10.93 -156.22
CA GLU A 299 107.88 -9.91 -155.58
C GLU A 299 106.69 -10.55 -154.83
N GLU A 300 106.01 -11.52 -155.44
CA GLU A 300 104.90 -12.25 -154.80
C GLU A 300 105.34 -13.00 -153.53
N THR A 301 106.56 -13.53 -153.51
CA THR A 301 107.16 -14.15 -152.32
C THR A 301 107.42 -13.13 -151.19
N ASN A 302 107.60 -11.84 -151.51
CA ASN A 302 107.83 -10.78 -150.53
C ASN A 302 106.51 -10.19 -149.99
N THR A 303 105.47 -10.04 -150.81
CA THR A 303 104.16 -9.53 -150.35
C THR A 303 103.48 -10.52 -149.39
N ILE A 304 103.55 -11.83 -149.65
CA ILE A 304 103.06 -12.86 -148.71
C ILE A 304 103.80 -12.78 -147.37
N ARG A 305 105.13 -12.58 -147.38
CA ARG A 305 105.92 -12.41 -146.15
C ARG A 305 105.54 -11.14 -145.38
N GLN A 306 105.20 -10.05 -146.07
CA GLN A 306 104.73 -8.82 -145.45
C GLN A 306 103.34 -8.99 -144.81
N GLN A 307 102.42 -9.68 -145.49
CA GLN A 307 101.09 -10.00 -144.95
C GLN A 307 101.19 -10.89 -143.70
N LEU A 308 102.07 -11.90 -143.71
CA LEU A 308 102.32 -12.76 -142.54
C LEU A 308 102.77 -11.93 -141.32
N GLY A 309 103.75 -11.03 -141.50
CA GLY A 309 104.21 -10.15 -140.41
C GLY A 309 103.10 -9.23 -139.85
N THR A 310 102.17 -8.76 -140.69
CA THR A 310 101.01 -8.00 -140.19
C THR A 310 100.05 -8.88 -139.38
N ALA A 311 99.79 -10.12 -139.81
CA ALA A 311 98.97 -11.07 -139.06
C ALA A 311 99.61 -11.50 -137.72
N GLU A 312 100.94 -11.65 -137.69
CA GLU A 312 101.71 -11.92 -136.46
C GLU A 312 101.60 -10.76 -135.46
N SER A 313 101.75 -9.51 -135.92
CA SER A 313 101.60 -8.32 -135.05
C SER A 313 100.19 -8.17 -134.48
N SER A 314 99.15 -8.47 -135.29
CA SER A 314 97.76 -8.51 -134.84
C SER A 314 97.54 -9.58 -133.78
N ASN A 315 98.02 -10.82 -134.02
CA ASN A 315 97.94 -11.92 -133.05
C ASN A 315 98.62 -11.59 -131.72
N GLU A 316 99.77 -10.90 -131.71
CA GLU A 316 100.42 -10.51 -130.46
C GLU A 316 99.61 -9.45 -129.69
N SER A 317 99.00 -8.48 -130.37
CA SER A 317 98.08 -7.52 -129.74
C SER A 317 96.84 -8.19 -129.16
N LEU A 318 96.31 -9.24 -129.82
CA LEU A 318 95.20 -10.03 -129.32
C LEU A 318 95.59 -10.85 -128.07
N LYS A 319 96.77 -11.47 -128.03
CA LYS A 319 97.29 -12.13 -126.82
C LYS A 319 97.45 -11.16 -125.65
N GLU A 320 97.90 -9.93 -125.91
CA GLU A 320 98.03 -8.93 -124.83
C GLU A 320 96.66 -8.49 -124.30
N ASN A 321 95.69 -8.27 -125.19
CA ASN A 321 94.31 -7.97 -124.79
C ASN A 321 93.64 -9.13 -124.03
N ILE A 322 93.89 -10.38 -124.44
CA ILE A 322 93.43 -11.58 -123.71
C ILE A 322 94.02 -11.58 -122.29
N LYS A 323 95.34 -11.41 -122.13
CA LYS A 323 95.98 -11.33 -120.80
C LYS A 323 95.40 -10.22 -119.91
N ARG A 324 95.10 -9.06 -120.48
CA ARG A 324 94.46 -7.94 -119.75
C ARG A 324 93.03 -8.30 -119.31
N LEU A 325 92.27 -9.02 -120.15
CA LEU A 325 90.94 -9.52 -119.81
C LEU A 325 91.00 -10.61 -118.73
N GLU A 326 91.94 -11.56 -118.82
CA GLU A 326 92.20 -12.59 -117.81
C GLU A 326 92.50 -11.96 -116.42
N THR A 327 93.37 -10.94 -116.37
CA THR A 327 93.63 -10.21 -115.11
C THR A 327 92.43 -9.44 -114.58
N ASN A 328 91.60 -8.87 -115.46
CA ASN A 328 90.39 -8.16 -115.04
C ASN A 328 89.31 -9.13 -114.52
N VAL A 329 89.16 -10.31 -115.14
CA VAL A 329 88.25 -11.36 -114.66
C VAL A 329 88.68 -11.83 -113.27
N SER A 330 89.97 -12.15 -113.08
CA SER A 330 90.50 -12.55 -111.77
C SER A 330 90.29 -11.49 -110.68
N GLN A 331 90.43 -10.20 -111.00
CA GLN A 331 90.13 -9.10 -110.06
C GLN A 331 88.63 -9.00 -109.71
N LEU A 332 87.75 -9.22 -110.69
CA LEU A 332 86.30 -9.23 -110.47
C LEU A 332 85.85 -10.46 -109.68
N GLU A 333 86.46 -11.62 -109.89
CA GLU A 333 86.24 -12.83 -109.08
C GLU A 333 86.65 -12.59 -107.62
N ASP A 334 87.83 -11.99 -107.39
CA ASP A 334 88.30 -11.58 -106.07
C ASP A 334 87.33 -10.60 -105.38
N ASP A 335 86.82 -9.59 -106.09
CA ASP A 335 85.88 -8.62 -105.52
C ASP A 335 84.48 -9.21 -105.29
N VAL A 336 84.00 -10.11 -106.16
CA VAL A 336 82.78 -10.90 -105.91
C VAL A 336 82.95 -11.78 -104.68
N ASN A 337 84.11 -12.41 -104.48
CA ASN A 337 84.40 -13.21 -103.29
C ASN A 337 84.43 -12.35 -102.01
N LYS A 338 85.03 -11.15 -102.06
CA LYS A 338 85.00 -10.18 -100.95
C LYS A 338 83.58 -9.71 -100.64
N LEU A 339 82.77 -9.40 -101.66
CA LEU A 339 81.38 -8.98 -101.50
C LEU A 339 80.50 -10.11 -100.94
N ASN A 340 80.67 -11.34 -101.41
CA ASN A 340 80.00 -12.52 -100.84
C ASN A 340 80.39 -12.73 -99.36
N GLY A 341 81.68 -12.60 -99.01
CA GLY A 341 82.12 -12.69 -97.61
C GLY A 341 81.47 -11.64 -96.71
N ARG A 342 81.35 -10.40 -97.20
CA ARG A 342 80.63 -9.32 -96.50
C ARG A 342 79.12 -9.58 -96.42
N LEU A 343 78.50 -10.14 -97.47
CA LEU A 343 77.08 -10.49 -97.47
C LEU A 343 76.77 -11.53 -96.39
N HIS A 344 77.52 -12.64 -96.34
CA HIS A 344 77.35 -13.67 -95.31
C HIS A 344 77.60 -13.13 -93.89
N SER A 345 78.56 -12.22 -93.72
CA SER A 345 78.80 -11.54 -92.44
C SER A 345 77.59 -10.68 -92.02
N ASN A 346 77.04 -9.89 -92.95
CA ASN A 346 75.87 -9.05 -92.70
C ASN A 346 74.60 -9.89 -92.47
N GLU A 347 74.46 -11.06 -93.11
CA GLU A 347 73.36 -12.00 -92.86
C GLU A 347 73.47 -12.66 -91.47
N SER A 348 74.69 -12.96 -91.02
CA SER A 348 74.95 -13.40 -89.65
C SER A 348 74.60 -12.32 -88.62
N GLU A 349 75.02 -11.08 -88.84
CA GLU A 349 74.66 -9.94 -88.00
C GLU A 349 73.14 -9.69 -87.98
N MET A 350 72.48 -9.74 -89.15
CA MET A 350 71.04 -9.55 -89.25
C MET A 350 70.25 -10.68 -88.56
N THR A 351 70.75 -11.92 -88.55
CA THR A 351 70.12 -13.03 -87.83
C THR A 351 70.33 -12.94 -86.31
N ILE A 352 71.50 -12.44 -85.85
CA ILE A 352 71.74 -12.10 -84.44
C ILE A 352 70.80 -10.97 -84.00
N LEU A 353 70.76 -9.84 -84.70
CA LEU A 353 69.89 -8.69 -84.37
C LEU A 353 68.40 -9.05 -84.39
N ARG A 354 67.96 -9.95 -85.29
CA ARG A 354 66.59 -10.51 -85.29
C ARG A 354 66.32 -11.34 -84.03
N LYS A 355 67.28 -12.13 -83.58
CA LYS A 355 67.18 -12.91 -82.34
C LYS A 355 67.14 -12.00 -81.12
N GLU A 356 68.05 -11.04 -81.01
CA GLU A 356 68.10 -10.07 -79.90
C GLU A 356 66.81 -9.23 -79.83
N ARG A 357 66.30 -8.77 -80.97
CA ARG A 357 64.99 -8.10 -81.04
C ARG A 357 63.86 -9.00 -80.53
N LYS A 358 63.86 -10.29 -80.87
CA LYS A 358 62.86 -11.23 -80.33
C LYS A 358 63.01 -11.40 -78.83
N GLU A 359 64.21 -11.65 -78.33
CA GLU A 359 64.47 -11.84 -76.89
C GLU A 359 64.10 -10.58 -76.07
N ALA A 360 64.31 -9.38 -76.63
CA ALA A 360 63.86 -8.12 -76.04
C ALA A 360 62.32 -7.95 -76.03
N VAL A 361 61.62 -8.41 -77.06
CA VAL A 361 60.14 -8.43 -77.09
C VAL A 361 59.60 -9.47 -76.11
N ASP A 362 60.16 -10.68 -76.09
CA ASP A 362 59.78 -11.74 -75.15
C ASP A 362 60.01 -11.30 -73.69
N ALA A 363 61.10 -10.55 -73.41
CA ALA A 363 61.37 -9.96 -72.10
C ALA A 363 60.40 -8.81 -71.75
N LYS A 364 60.09 -7.92 -72.69
CA LYS A 364 59.10 -6.85 -72.51
C LYS A 364 57.72 -7.41 -72.18
N ASN A 365 57.31 -8.48 -72.87
CA ASN A 365 56.02 -9.12 -72.63
C ASN A 365 55.97 -9.72 -71.21
N ARG A 366 56.99 -10.47 -70.78
CA ARG A 366 57.08 -10.98 -69.39
C ARG A 366 57.01 -9.88 -68.33
N MET A 367 57.65 -8.73 -68.56
CA MET A 367 57.55 -7.57 -67.66
C MET A 367 56.14 -6.96 -67.63
N PHE A 368 55.40 -7.02 -68.74
CA PHE A 368 54.00 -6.58 -68.80
C PHE A 368 53.07 -7.56 -68.09
N ASP A 369 53.28 -8.87 -68.28
CA ASP A 369 52.55 -9.94 -67.57
C ASP A 369 52.79 -9.83 -66.05
N GLU A 370 54.05 -9.64 -65.63
CA GLU A 370 54.41 -9.43 -64.22
C GLU A 370 53.78 -8.15 -63.66
N LEU A 371 53.75 -7.05 -64.43
CA LEU A 371 53.09 -5.80 -64.04
C LEU A 371 51.57 -5.98 -63.85
N GLN A 372 50.89 -6.70 -64.76
CA GLN A 372 49.47 -7.02 -64.62
C GLN A 372 49.21 -7.89 -63.39
N ILE A 373 50.05 -8.90 -63.12
CA ILE A 373 49.95 -9.72 -61.90
C ILE A 373 50.15 -8.85 -60.66
N LYS A 374 51.13 -7.93 -60.64
CA LYS A 374 51.33 -7.01 -59.50
C LYS A 374 50.22 -5.99 -59.32
N GLN A 375 49.58 -5.55 -60.39
CA GLN A 375 48.39 -4.71 -60.28
C GLN A 375 47.20 -5.50 -59.72
N ALA A 376 46.95 -6.72 -60.19
CA ALA A 376 45.90 -7.58 -59.64
C ALA A 376 46.15 -8.00 -58.18
N GLU A 377 47.41 -8.28 -57.80
CA GLU A 377 47.81 -8.48 -56.40
C GLU A 377 47.54 -7.24 -55.53
N PHE A 378 47.83 -6.04 -56.05
CA PHE A 378 47.60 -4.78 -55.34
C PHE A 378 46.11 -4.49 -55.16
N GLU A 379 45.31 -4.57 -56.22
CA GLU A 379 43.86 -4.35 -56.18
C GLU A 379 43.16 -5.39 -55.29
N SER A 380 43.58 -6.65 -55.34
CA SER A 380 43.12 -7.70 -54.42
C SER A 380 43.49 -7.40 -52.95
N SER A 381 44.71 -6.92 -52.71
CA SER A 381 45.17 -6.52 -51.37
C SER A 381 44.42 -5.29 -50.83
N GLN A 382 44.09 -4.32 -51.70
CA GLN A 382 43.27 -3.16 -51.35
C GLN A 382 41.85 -3.59 -50.99
N ASN A 383 41.19 -4.39 -51.83
CA ASN A 383 39.84 -4.91 -51.56
C ASN A 383 39.78 -5.72 -50.26
N LEU A 384 40.83 -6.49 -49.94
CA LEU A 384 40.96 -7.19 -48.67
C LEU A 384 41.13 -6.22 -47.48
N ALA A 385 41.92 -5.16 -47.62
CA ALA A 385 42.10 -4.15 -46.59
C ALA A 385 40.79 -3.38 -46.30
N GLU A 386 40.06 -2.98 -47.34
CA GLU A 386 38.75 -2.32 -47.24
C GLU A 386 37.71 -3.26 -46.58
N SER A 387 37.69 -4.55 -46.96
CA SER A 387 36.85 -5.56 -46.31
C SER A 387 37.19 -5.77 -44.82
N LEU A 388 38.47 -5.78 -44.47
CA LEU A 388 38.92 -5.85 -43.08
C LEU A 388 38.58 -4.58 -42.28
N GLN A 389 38.65 -3.40 -42.91
CA GLN A 389 38.28 -2.14 -42.28
C GLN A 389 36.77 -2.08 -42.00
N HIS A 390 35.91 -2.44 -42.95
CA HIS A 390 34.46 -2.53 -42.70
C HIS A 390 34.10 -3.54 -41.61
N ARG A 391 34.85 -4.64 -41.49
CA ARG A 391 34.70 -5.59 -40.37
C ARG A 391 35.18 -5.03 -39.03
N LEU A 392 36.21 -4.18 -39.03
CA LEU A 392 36.68 -3.47 -37.85
C LEU A 392 35.62 -2.45 -37.40
N ASP A 393 35.13 -1.61 -38.31
CA ASP A 393 34.12 -0.58 -38.05
C ASP A 393 32.83 -1.17 -37.44
N GLU A 394 32.30 -2.27 -37.99
CA GLU A 394 31.13 -2.95 -37.43
C GLU A 394 31.45 -3.64 -36.08
N SER A 395 32.66 -4.17 -35.88
CA SER A 395 33.06 -4.70 -34.57
C SER A 395 33.19 -3.61 -33.50
N GLU A 396 33.64 -2.41 -33.87
CA GLU A 396 33.60 -1.23 -33.00
C GLU A 396 32.16 -0.79 -32.71
N ARG A 397 31.27 -0.84 -33.71
CA ARG A 397 29.85 -0.50 -33.55
C ARG A 397 29.17 -1.45 -32.55
N GLN A 398 29.46 -2.74 -32.65
CA GLN A 398 28.98 -3.77 -31.72
C GLN A 398 29.57 -3.60 -30.31
N LEU A 399 30.85 -3.24 -30.18
CA LEU A 399 31.46 -2.93 -28.88
C LEU A 399 30.82 -1.70 -28.22
N LYS A 400 30.52 -0.64 -28.99
CA LYS A 400 29.83 0.57 -28.51
C LYS A 400 28.41 0.22 -28.02
N GLU A 401 27.65 -0.53 -28.82
CA GLU A 401 26.30 -0.97 -28.46
C GLU A 401 26.28 -1.91 -27.22
N VAL A 402 27.27 -2.79 -27.06
CA VAL A 402 27.43 -3.60 -25.84
C VAL A 402 27.80 -2.74 -24.63
N ASN A 403 28.64 -1.72 -24.81
CA ASN A 403 29.01 -0.80 -23.72
C ASN A 403 27.82 0.05 -23.26
N GLU A 404 27.00 0.58 -24.19
CA GLU A 404 25.78 1.32 -23.89
C GLU A 404 24.75 0.47 -23.11
N ARG A 405 24.59 -0.81 -23.51
CA ARG A 405 23.78 -1.80 -22.78
C ARG A 405 24.36 -2.11 -21.39
N MET A 406 25.69 -2.11 -21.24
CA MET A 406 26.36 -2.30 -19.95
C MET A 406 26.08 -1.14 -19.00
N THR A 407 26.28 0.11 -19.44
CA THR A 407 25.97 1.31 -18.63
C THR A 407 24.49 1.37 -18.24
N ALA A 408 23.57 1.01 -19.14
CA ALA A 408 22.14 0.93 -18.80
C ALA A 408 21.86 -0.14 -17.73
N MET A 409 22.53 -1.30 -17.78
CA MET A 409 22.40 -2.31 -16.72
C MET A 409 23.03 -1.87 -15.39
N GLU A 410 24.10 -1.07 -15.40
CA GLU A 410 24.68 -0.49 -14.19
C GLU A 410 23.72 0.54 -13.55
N GLU A 411 23.07 1.37 -14.35
CA GLU A 411 22.01 2.29 -13.90
C GLU A 411 20.82 1.53 -13.30
N TYR A 412 20.32 0.47 -13.96
CA TYR A 412 19.27 -0.38 -13.40
C TYR A 412 19.69 -1.09 -12.11
N GLN A 413 20.94 -1.55 -12.00
CA GLN A 413 21.47 -2.13 -10.75
C GLN A 413 21.52 -1.09 -9.62
N SER A 414 21.95 0.14 -9.91
CA SER A 414 21.96 1.24 -8.95
C SER A 414 20.55 1.57 -8.45
N MET A 415 19.57 1.64 -9.36
CA MET A 415 18.15 1.84 -9.00
C MET A 415 17.60 0.69 -8.14
N VAL A 416 17.97 -0.56 -8.43
CA VAL A 416 17.59 -1.72 -7.60
C VAL A 416 18.26 -1.70 -6.22
N GLU A 417 19.49 -1.20 -6.10
CA GLU A 417 20.11 -0.96 -4.78
C GLU A 417 19.42 0.16 -4.00
N GLU A 418 19.02 1.25 -4.66
CA GLU A 418 18.31 2.35 -4.00
C GLU A 418 16.93 1.90 -3.50
N LEU A 419 16.14 1.22 -4.32
CA LEU A 419 14.87 0.61 -3.92
C LEU A 419 15.03 -0.42 -2.78
N ARG A 420 16.13 -1.17 -2.73
CA ARG A 420 16.46 -2.05 -1.60
C ARG A 420 16.75 -1.27 -0.31
N ARG A 421 17.48 -0.15 -0.40
CA ARG A 421 17.77 0.74 0.74
C ARG A 421 16.49 1.38 1.27
N GLU A 422 15.62 1.89 0.38
CA GLU A 422 14.30 2.42 0.74
C GLU A 422 13.42 1.37 1.42
N LEU A 423 13.37 0.15 0.86
CA LEU A 423 12.62 -0.97 1.44
C LEU A 423 13.13 -1.33 2.84
N ASP A 424 14.44 -1.38 3.06
CA ASP A 424 15.01 -1.69 4.38
C ASP A 424 14.87 -0.52 5.38
N ASP A 425 14.92 0.73 4.95
CA ASP A 425 14.60 1.87 5.80
C ASP A 425 13.11 1.94 6.14
N SER A 426 12.23 1.55 5.21
CA SER A 426 10.80 1.36 5.46
C SER A 426 10.56 0.27 6.50
N LYS A 427 11.19 -0.91 6.36
CA LYS A 427 11.17 -1.98 7.39
C LYS A 427 11.68 -1.48 8.74
N LYS A 428 12.77 -0.70 8.79
CA LYS A 428 13.30 -0.11 10.04
C LYS A 428 12.30 0.86 10.68
N ARG A 429 11.57 1.66 9.89
CA ARG A 429 10.50 2.54 10.38
C ARG A 429 9.35 1.71 10.98
N PHE A 430 8.81 0.75 10.24
CA PHE A 430 7.75 -0.15 10.74
C PHE A 430 8.19 -0.97 11.97
N SER A 431 9.45 -1.39 12.03
CA SER A 431 9.98 -2.09 13.21
C SER A 431 10.00 -1.19 14.46
N LYS A 432 10.49 0.05 14.33
CA LYS A 432 10.50 1.05 15.43
C LYS A 432 9.08 1.48 15.83
N GLU A 433 8.16 1.55 14.87
CA GLU A 433 6.77 1.89 15.13
C GLU A 433 6.04 0.74 15.84
N LYS A 434 6.25 -0.50 15.41
CA LYS A 434 5.78 -1.70 16.12
C LYS A 434 6.35 -1.79 17.53
N GLU A 435 7.63 -1.46 17.72
CA GLU A 435 8.29 -1.40 19.03
C GLU A 435 7.62 -0.36 19.95
N LYS A 436 7.39 0.87 19.46
CA LYS A 436 6.61 1.90 20.18
C LYS A 436 5.22 1.41 20.59
N TRP A 437 4.42 0.93 19.63
CA TRP A 437 3.07 0.42 19.92
C TRP A 437 3.08 -0.75 20.90
N THR A 438 4.15 -1.56 20.92
CA THR A 438 4.33 -2.63 21.93
C THR A 438 4.62 -2.02 23.31
N THR A 439 5.51 -1.04 23.41
CA THR A 439 5.79 -0.35 24.69
C THR A 439 4.61 0.45 25.23
N GLU A 440 3.85 1.11 24.37
CA GLU A 440 2.63 1.84 24.75
C GLU A 440 1.51 0.88 25.20
N LEU A 441 1.40 -0.29 24.55
CA LEU A 441 0.48 -1.34 24.97
C LEU A 441 0.87 -1.95 26.33
N ASP A 442 2.17 -2.15 26.59
CA ASP A 442 2.64 -2.70 27.86
C ASP A 442 2.57 -1.69 29.01
N ASP A 443 2.85 -0.40 28.77
CA ASP A 443 2.58 0.65 29.76
C ASP A 443 1.07 0.77 30.04
N CYS A 444 0.22 0.76 29.02
CA CYS A 444 -1.23 0.78 29.20
C CYS A 444 -1.74 -0.44 30.00
N LYS A 445 -1.17 -1.65 29.80
CA LYS A 445 -1.42 -2.82 30.67
C LYS A 445 -0.97 -2.57 32.10
N SER A 446 0.21 -1.98 32.32
CA SER A 446 0.74 -1.66 33.65
C SER A 446 -0.11 -0.60 34.38
N GLN A 447 -0.57 0.43 33.67
CA GLN A 447 -1.53 1.41 34.17
C GLN A 447 -2.87 0.75 34.53
N LEU A 448 -3.40 -0.12 33.66
CA LEU A 448 -4.63 -0.88 33.93
C LEU A 448 -4.49 -1.83 35.13
N GLN A 449 -3.34 -2.47 35.31
CA GLN A 449 -3.06 -3.31 36.48
C GLN A 449 -2.94 -2.47 37.76
N SER A 450 -2.33 -1.28 37.70
CA SER A 450 -2.32 -0.32 38.81
C SER A 450 -3.71 0.21 39.15
N ALA A 451 -4.56 0.44 38.14
CA ALA A 451 -5.95 0.84 38.33
C ALA A 451 -6.77 -0.29 38.96
N LYS A 452 -6.58 -1.54 38.54
CA LYS A 452 -7.22 -2.73 39.15
C LYS A 452 -6.84 -2.89 40.62
N SER A 453 -5.55 -2.87 40.98
CA SER A 453 -5.14 -3.04 42.38
C SER A 453 -5.57 -1.86 43.27
N LYS A 454 -5.65 -0.64 42.74
CA LYS A 454 -6.29 0.50 43.42
C LYS A 454 -7.79 0.26 43.62
N ASN A 455 -8.50 -0.23 42.61
CA ASN A 455 -9.92 -0.53 42.67
C ASN A 455 -10.24 -1.65 43.68
N GLU A 456 -9.41 -2.71 43.69
CA GLU A 456 -9.45 -3.79 44.69
C GLU A 456 -9.23 -3.25 46.11
N ALA A 457 -8.22 -2.39 46.31
CA ALA A 457 -7.98 -1.75 47.60
C ALA A 457 -9.15 -0.83 48.05
N THR A 458 -9.77 -0.07 47.13
CA THR A 458 -10.98 0.69 47.46
C THR A 458 -12.18 -0.21 47.73
N GLN A 459 -12.31 -1.35 47.05
CA GLN A 459 -13.38 -2.31 47.30
C GLN A 459 -13.24 -2.95 48.69
N SER A 460 -12.02 -3.34 49.09
CA SER A 460 -11.74 -3.78 50.46
C SER A 460 -12.01 -2.69 51.49
N LYS A 461 -11.68 -1.42 51.21
CA LYS A 461 -11.98 -0.30 52.10
C LYS A 461 -13.48 -0.01 52.22
N ILE A 462 -14.25 -0.18 51.14
CA ILE A 462 -15.72 -0.12 51.15
C ILE A 462 -16.28 -1.26 52.00
N GLU A 463 -15.75 -2.48 51.87
CA GLU A 463 -16.20 -3.63 52.65
C GLU A 463 -15.89 -3.49 54.15
N GLU A 464 -14.70 -2.99 54.52
CA GLU A 464 -14.39 -2.59 55.90
C GLU A 464 -15.37 -1.53 56.44
N LEU A 465 -15.71 -0.52 55.63
CA LEU A 465 -16.67 0.51 56.02
C LEU A 465 -18.09 -0.05 56.16
N ASN A 466 -18.52 -0.97 55.30
CA ASN A 466 -19.79 -1.68 55.41
C ASN A 466 -19.86 -2.49 56.71
N GLN A 467 -18.78 -3.17 57.09
CA GLN A 467 -18.69 -3.92 58.35
C GLN A 467 -18.70 -2.98 59.58
N GLN A 468 -18.04 -1.82 59.50
CA GLN A 468 -18.13 -0.79 60.54
C GLN A 468 -19.54 -0.20 60.66
N ILE A 469 -20.19 0.14 59.54
CA ILE A 469 -21.60 0.60 59.51
C ILE A 469 -22.52 -0.45 60.10
N LYS A 470 -22.32 -1.73 59.78
CA LYS A 470 -23.09 -2.83 60.38
C LYS A 470 -22.88 -2.90 61.89
N SER A 471 -21.64 -2.91 62.37
CA SER A 471 -21.34 -2.95 63.81
C SER A 471 -21.87 -1.73 64.57
N LEU A 472 -21.89 -0.55 63.95
CA LEU A 472 -22.49 0.66 64.52
C LEU A 472 -24.03 0.59 64.53
N ASN A 473 -24.65 0.00 63.51
CA ASN A 473 -26.10 -0.26 63.50
C ASN A 473 -26.50 -1.30 64.56
N ASP A 474 -25.70 -2.36 64.73
CA ASP A 474 -25.89 -3.36 65.79
C ASP A 474 -25.77 -2.72 67.18
N GLN A 475 -24.79 -1.82 67.39
CA GLN A 475 -24.66 -1.02 68.62
C GLN A 475 -25.84 -0.04 68.84
N LEU A 476 -26.31 0.62 67.77
CA LEU A 476 -27.50 1.48 67.84
C LEU A 476 -28.76 0.69 68.16
N ALA A 477 -28.87 -0.57 67.71
CA ALA A 477 -29.94 -1.48 68.11
C ALA A 477 -29.85 -1.82 69.60
N THR A 478 -28.67 -2.22 70.11
CA THR A 478 -28.52 -2.51 71.55
C THR A 478 -28.78 -1.30 72.44
N VAL A 479 -28.32 -0.10 72.05
CA VAL A 479 -28.61 1.15 72.79
C VAL A 479 -30.10 1.51 72.75
N ARG A 480 -30.80 1.19 71.65
CA ARG A 480 -32.26 1.38 71.53
C ARG A 480 -33.04 0.40 72.40
N ASP A 481 -32.59 -0.84 72.50
CA ASP A 481 -33.20 -1.85 73.37
C ASP A 481 -32.91 -1.59 74.84
N ASP A 482 -31.69 -1.16 75.19
CA ASP A 482 -31.36 -0.67 76.54
C ASP A 482 -32.22 0.54 76.92
N LEU A 483 -32.42 1.50 75.99
CA LEU A 483 -33.34 2.63 76.20
C LEU A 483 -34.78 2.15 76.42
N ASN A 484 -35.27 1.17 75.63
CA ASN A 484 -36.60 0.59 75.78
C ASN A 484 -36.76 -0.11 77.15
N VAL A 485 -35.74 -0.84 77.62
CA VAL A 485 -35.70 -1.43 78.96
C VAL A 485 -35.67 -0.36 80.05
N LYS A 486 -34.93 0.75 79.85
CA LYS A 486 -34.91 1.88 80.79
C LYS A 486 -36.23 2.65 80.82
N THR A 487 -36.90 2.85 79.69
CA THR A 487 -38.25 3.44 79.62
C THR A 487 -39.25 2.58 80.39
N LYS A 488 -39.26 1.25 80.18
CA LYS A 488 -40.12 0.35 80.96
C LYS A 488 -39.78 0.31 82.45
N GLY A 489 -38.50 0.44 82.79
CA GLY A 489 -38.07 0.61 84.18
C GLY A 489 -38.55 1.93 84.80
N LEU A 490 -38.65 3.01 84.01
CA LEU A 490 -39.25 4.27 84.43
C LEU A 490 -40.77 4.18 84.54
N GLU A 491 -41.46 3.55 83.58
CA GLU A 491 -42.91 3.29 83.65
C GLU A 491 -43.29 2.54 84.94
N VAL A 492 -42.50 1.53 85.33
CA VAL A 492 -42.69 0.82 86.61
C VAL A 492 -42.41 1.72 87.81
N LEU A 493 -41.34 2.51 87.80
CA LEU A 493 -41.02 3.44 88.90
C LEU A 493 -42.00 4.61 89.01
N GLU A 494 -42.64 5.03 87.92
CA GLU A 494 -43.72 6.00 87.91
C GLU A 494 -45.02 5.38 88.47
N GLY A 495 -45.33 4.13 88.13
CA GLY A 495 -46.42 3.36 88.76
C GLY A 495 -46.20 3.11 90.26
N ASP A 496 -44.99 2.74 90.68
CA ASP A 496 -44.62 2.60 92.10
C ASP A 496 -44.75 3.94 92.85
N LYS A 497 -44.37 5.05 92.19
CA LYS A 497 -44.52 6.41 92.72
C LYS A 497 -45.99 6.82 92.81
N GLU A 498 -46.83 6.50 91.83
CA GLU A 498 -48.27 6.77 91.86
C GLU A 498 -48.96 5.97 92.96
N ALA A 499 -48.64 4.68 93.12
CA ALA A 499 -49.13 3.86 94.23
C ALA A 499 -48.64 4.37 95.60
N LEU A 500 -47.42 4.93 95.69
CA LEU A 500 -46.92 5.58 96.91
C LEU A 500 -47.61 6.93 97.19
N LEU A 501 -48.07 7.66 96.16
CA LEU A 501 -48.86 8.88 96.32
C LEU A 501 -50.29 8.57 96.75
N GLU A 502 -50.96 7.62 96.10
CA GLU A 502 -52.26 7.09 96.55
C GLU A 502 -52.18 6.58 98.00
N ARG A 503 -51.05 5.95 98.37
CA ARG A 503 -50.83 5.52 99.76
C ARG A 503 -50.50 6.64 100.74
N ILE A 504 -50.06 7.81 100.28
CA ILE A 504 -49.94 9.02 101.09
C ILE A 504 -51.32 9.65 101.26
N ASP A 505 -52.12 9.78 100.19
CA ASP A 505 -53.49 10.30 100.24
C ASP A 505 -54.38 9.47 101.20
N ASP A 506 -54.27 8.13 101.16
CA ASP A 506 -54.83 7.19 102.14
C ASP A 506 -54.48 7.58 103.60
N LEU A 507 -53.20 7.85 103.86
CA LEU A 507 -52.67 8.13 105.19
C LEU A 507 -52.99 9.56 105.66
N GLU A 508 -53.10 10.51 104.74
CA GLU A 508 -53.59 11.87 105.04
C GLU A 508 -55.08 11.84 105.37
N ALA A 509 -55.89 11.02 104.68
CA ALA A 509 -57.31 10.82 105.01
C ALA A 509 -57.51 10.09 106.36
N ASP A 510 -56.74 9.04 106.65
CA ASP A 510 -56.75 8.38 107.98
C ASP A 510 -56.25 9.34 109.10
N LEU A 511 -55.31 10.23 108.80
CA LEU A 511 -54.83 11.25 109.74
C LEU A 511 -55.88 12.34 109.98
N GLU A 512 -56.52 12.88 108.95
CA GLU A 512 -57.59 13.87 109.07
C GLU A 512 -58.77 13.30 109.85
N LYS A 513 -59.15 12.05 109.59
CA LYS A 513 -60.13 11.32 110.39
C LYS A 513 -59.69 11.14 111.84
N SER A 514 -58.43 10.79 112.10
CA SER A 514 -57.90 10.70 113.47
C SER A 514 -57.84 12.06 114.18
N VAL A 515 -57.75 13.18 113.44
CA VAL A 515 -57.88 14.54 113.99
C VAL A 515 -59.35 14.85 114.30
N GLN A 516 -60.30 14.47 113.44
CA GLN A 516 -61.73 14.61 113.71
C GLN A 516 -62.17 13.80 114.93
N ASP A 517 -61.76 12.52 115.03
CA ASP A 517 -62.02 11.66 116.20
C ASP A 517 -61.43 12.26 117.49
N ARG A 518 -60.27 12.92 117.39
CA ARG A 518 -59.62 13.62 118.52
C ARG A 518 -60.39 14.88 118.93
N ASP A 519 -60.88 15.66 117.97
CA ASP A 519 -61.57 16.91 118.24
C ASP A 519 -63.00 16.65 118.75
N ASP A 520 -63.68 15.62 118.26
CA ASP A 520 -64.93 15.09 118.85
C ASP A 520 -64.71 14.62 120.30
N ALA A 521 -63.59 13.94 120.58
CA ALA A 521 -63.21 13.57 121.95
C ALA A 521 -62.85 14.79 122.83
N GLN A 522 -62.25 15.84 122.26
CA GLN A 522 -61.95 17.09 122.97
C GLN A 522 -63.23 17.87 123.28
N ASP A 523 -64.21 17.88 122.39
CA ASP A 523 -65.52 18.50 122.62
C ASP A 523 -66.40 17.66 123.57
N ALA A 524 -66.19 16.33 123.64
CA ALA A 524 -66.72 15.47 124.69
C ALA A 524 -66.07 15.73 126.08
N MET A 525 -64.76 15.98 126.13
CA MET A 525 -64.06 16.45 127.34
C MET A 525 -64.61 17.80 127.82
N LYS A 526 -64.83 18.75 126.91
CA LYS A 526 -65.41 20.06 127.22
C LYS A 526 -66.83 19.95 127.81
N LYS A 527 -67.67 19.07 127.25
CA LYS A 527 -69.00 18.73 127.81
C LYS A 527 -68.92 17.99 129.16
N LEU A 528 -67.77 17.41 129.52
CA LEU A 528 -67.48 16.90 130.87
C LEU A 528 -66.99 18.01 131.80
N GLU A 529 -66.13 18.93 131.36
CA GLU A 529 -65.74 20.12 132.13
C GLU A 529 -66.94 21.01 132.47
N GLU A 530 -67.87 21.23 131.55
CA GLU A 530 -69.13 21.95 131.79
C GLU A 530 -69.98 21.26 132.88
N LYS A 531 -69.99 19.92 132.92
CA LYS A 531 -70.65 19.16 134.01
C LYS A 531 -69.90 19.25 135.33
N VAL A 532 -68.57 19.26 135.32
CA VAL A 532 -67.74 19.46 136.52
C VAL A 532 -67.98 20.86 137.09
N GLN A 533 -67.98 21.90 136.25
CA GLN A 533 -68.33 23.26 136.68
C GLN A 533 -69.75 23.34 137.25
N HIS A 534 -70.73 22.65 136.67
CA HIS A 534 -72.09 22.61 137.22
C HIS A 534 -72.16 21.97 138.62
N LEU A 535 -71.40 20.88 138.86
CA LEU A 535 -71.29 20.25 140.17
C LEU A 535 -70.53 21.13 141.17
N GLU A 536 -69.49 21.83 140.73
CA GLU A 536 -68.68 22.72 141.56
C GLU A 536 -69.43 24.00 141.93
N GLN A 537 -70.29 24.52 141.04
CA GLN A 537 -71.25 25.59 141.36
C GLN A 537 -72.29 25.13 142.39
N ALA A 538 -72.86 23.92 142.24
CA ALA A 538 -73.80 23.35 143.20
C ALA A 538 -73.18 23.15 144.60
N LYS A 539 -71.91 22.75 144.67
CA LYS A 539 -71.15 22.71 145.92
C LYS A 539 -70.97 24.11 146.52
N ASN A 540 -70.53 25.08 145.72
CA ASN A 540 -70.35 26.47 146.14
C ASN A 540 -71.64 27.18 146.59
N THR A 541 -72.83 26.67 146.26
CA THR A 541 -74.09 27.14 146.86
C THR A 541 -74.38 26.57 148.24
N HIS A 542 -73.88 25.37 148.57
CA HIS A 542 -74.12 24.73 149.87
C HIS A 542 -73.11 25.19 150.93
N ASP A 543 -71.83 25.33 150.56
CA ASP A 543 -70.78 25.85 151.46
C ASP A 543 -71.10 27.28 151.97
N LYS A 544 -71.80 28.09 151.15
CA LYS A 544 -72.22 29.46 151.50
C LYS A 544 -73.24 29.58 152.64
N GLU A 545 -73.98 28.52 152.96
CA GLU A 545 -74.89 28.53 154.11
C GLU A 545 -74.14 28.32 155.44
N LEU A 546 -73.06 27.52 155.41
CA LEU A 546 -72.21 27.21 156.57
C LEU A 546 -71.28 28.37 156.99
N GLU A 547 -70.77 29.14 156.02
CA GLU A 547 -69.79 30.23 156.26
C GLU A 547 -70.34 31.39 157.12
N SER A 548 -71.67 31.50 157.25
CA SER A 548 -72.36 32.64 157.87
C SER A 548 -72.32 32.69 159.41
N LEU A 549 -71.88 31.62 160.09
CA LEU A 549 -72.00 31.47 161.54
C LEU A 549 -70.68 31.41 162.35
N ARG A 550 -69.50 31.42 161.70
CA ARG A 550 -68.21 31.29 162.39
C ARG A 550 -67.08 32.24 161.96
N THR A 551 -67.43 33.43 161.48
CA THR A 551 -66.50 34.57 161.35
C THR A 551 -66.56 35.51 162.56
N LEU A 552 -66.47 34.93 163.77
CA LEU A 552 -65.99 35.64 164.96
C LEU A 552 -64.63 35.05 165.33
N LYS A 553 -63.60 35.91 165.43
CA LYS A 553 -62.24 35.57 165.89
C LYS A 553 -61.43 34.71 164.92
N ASP A 554 -60.83 35.29 163.87
CA ASP A 554 -59.64 36.18 163.87
C ASP A 554 -58.31 35.45 164.15
N GLU A 555 -57.37 35.63 163.20
CA GLU A 555 -55.92 35.35 163.28
C GLU A 555 -55.52 33.84 163.46
N VAL A 556 -54.30 33.36 163.18
CA VAL A 556 -52.98 34.02 162.97
C VAL A 556 -52.18 33.38 161.81
N ARG A 557 -51.64 34.25 160.95
CA ARG A 557 -50.46 34.14 160.04
C ARG A 557 -49.59 32.86 160.02
N LYS A 558 -49.30 32.34 158.81
CA LYS A 558 -48.05 31.69 158.29
C LYS A 558 -48.07 31.89 156.75
N LEU A 559 -47.02 32.30 156.00
CA LEU A 559 -45.69 31.70 155.72
C LEU A 559 -45.81 30.32 155.00
N SER A 560 -45.07 29.95 153.93
CA SER A 560 -43.82 30.51 153.34
C SER A 560 -43.52 30.00 151.88
N LYS A 561 -42.84 30.84 151.07
CA LYS A 561 -41.59 30.67 150.27
C LYS A 561 -41.18 29.39 149.44
N ASN A 562 -40.89 29.64 148.15
CA ASN A 562 -39.65 29.39 147.33
C ASN A 562 -39.12 27.98 146.87
N VAL A 563 -38.30 28.02 145.78
CA VAL A 563 -37.30 27.05 145.17
C VAL A 563 -37.83 25.75 144.48
N LEU A 564 -37.13 24.99 143.58
CA LEU A 564 -35.72 24.89 143.08
C LEU A 564 -35.62 24.15 141.68
N ALA A 565 -34.43 24.07 141.05
CA ALA A 565 -33.89 23.01 140.13
C ALA A 565 -34.45 22.81 138.67
N GLU A 566 -33.88 22.03 137.71
CA GLU A 566 -32.51 21.68 137.16
C GLU A 566 -32.60 20.41 136.23
N SER A 567 -31.71 19.95 135.30
CA SER A 567 -30.54 20.47 134.53
C SER A 567 -30.05 19.44 133.43
N GLN A 568 -29.31 19.88 132.38
CA GLN A 568 -28.41 19.12 131.42
C GLN A 568 -29.02 18.02 130.48
N GLN A 569 -28.46 17.52 129.34
CA GLN A 569 -27.16 17.52 128.59
C GLN A 569 -26.17 16.34 128.89
N GLN A 570 -25.37 15.72 127.98
CA GLN A 570 -25.08 15.86 126.52
C GLN A 570 -24.24 14.65 125.93
N GLN A 571 -23.99 14.59 124.59
CA GLN A 571 -22.80 13.98 123.89
C GLN A 571 -22.66 12.40 123.79
N GLN A 572 -21.72 11.70 123.08
CA GLN A 572 -20.53 12.00 122.22
C GLN A 572 -20.04 10.82 121.27
N GLN A 573 -19.38 11.14 120.13
CA GLN A 573 -18.14 10.57 119.48
C GLN A 573 -17.78 9.05 119.19
N GLN A 574 -17.31 8.81 117.94
CA GLN A 574 -16.02 8.18 117.47
C GLN A 574 -15.71 6.65 117.23
N GLN A 575 -15.02 6.40 116.08
CA GLN A 575 -13.86 5.52 115.75
C GLN A 575 -13.91 4.00 115.37
N GLN A 576 -13.41 3.72 114.13
CA GLN A 576 -12.35 2.76 113.67
C GLN A 576 -12.53 1.21 113.48
N GLN A 577 -12.01 0.77 112.29
CA GLN A 577 -11.08 -0.37 112.01
C GLN A 577 -11.50 -1.78 111.45
N GLN A 578 -10.77 -2.18 110.38
CA GLN A 578 -10.23 -3.51 109.98
C GLN A 578 -11.03 -4.66 109.29
N GLN A 579 -10.59 -5.00 108.05
CA GLN A 579 -10.37 -6.34 107.43
C GLN A 579 -11.57 -7.29 107.18
N GLN A 580 -11.63 -8.23 106.21
CA GLN A 580 -10.78 -8.79 105.12
C GLN A 580 -11.74 -9.51 104.09
N GLN A 581 -11.43 -10.13 102.92
CA GLN A 581 -10.28 -10.39 102.02
C GLN A 581 -10.82 -10.81 100.61
N ALA A 582 -10.00 -10.73 99.53
CA ALA A 582 -10.11 -11.45 98.22
C ALA A 582 -11.36 -11.19 97.32
N SER A 583 -11.32 -11.05 95.99
CA SER A 583 -10.31 -11.09 94.87
C SER A 583 -11.05 -10.58 93.59
N ARG A 584 -10.59 -10.34 92.35
CA ARG A 584 -9.35 -10.27 91.50
C ARG A 584 -9.84 -9.77 90.09
N SER A 585 -9.12 -9.46 89.00
CA SER A 585 -7.76 -9.03 88.58
C SER A 585 -7.81 -8.89 87.02
N SER A 586 -7.10 -8.03 86.28
CA SER A 586 -6.06 -7.00 86.52
C SER A 586 -5.83 -6.13 85.26
N SER A 587 -5.05 -5.05 85.38
CA SER A 587 -4.62 -4.07 84.34
C SER A 587 -3.55 -4.62 83.36
N PRO A 588 -2.79 -3.83 82.53
CA PRO A 588 -2.88 -2.38 82.15
C PRO A 588 -2.66 -2.08 80.62
N ALA A 589 -2.76 -0.80 80.19
CA ALA A 589 -1.76 -0.08 79.36
C ALA A 589 -2.22 1.32 78.84
N GLU A 590 -1.24 2.18 78.56
CA GLU A 590 -1.27 3.52 77.90
C GLU A 590 -0.44 3.42 76.57
N PRO A 591 -0.18 4.47 75.74
CA PRO A 591 -0.69 5.85 75.66
C PRO A 591 -0.96 6.38 74.20
N SER A 592 -1.14 7.71 74.06
CA SER A 592 -0.76 8.57 72.89
C SER A 592 -1.72 8.84 71.71
N SER A 593 -1.72 10.11 71.29
CA SER A 593 -2.20 10.68 69.99
C SER A 593 -1.00 10.82 69.00
N PRO A 594 -1.08 11.35 67.74
CA PRO A 594 -2.10 12.22 67.10
C PRO A 594 -2.43 11.93 65.59
N ALA A 595 -3.10 12.89 64.92
CA ALA A 595 -3.31 13.02 63.45
C ALA A 595 -2.19 13.90 62.80
N PRO A 596 -2.19 14.31 61.50
CA PRO A 596 -3.17 14.16 60.40
C PRO A 596 -2.55 13.79 59.00
N ALA A 597 -3.18 14.22 57.89
CA ALA A 597 -2.81 14.03 56.46
C ALA A 597 -1.72 15.05 55.98
N PRO A 598 -1.38 15.30 54.67
CA PRO A 598 -2.08 15.05 53.38
C PRO A 598 -1.19 14.58 52.18
N ALA A 599 -1.60 14.85 50.93
CA ALA A 599 -0.98 14.37 49.68
C ALA A 599 -0.43 15.47 48.73
N ILE A 600 0.52 15.10 47.86
CA ILE A 600 1.10 15.86 46.73
C ILE A 600 1.34 14.83 45.58
N LYS A 601 0.97 14.95 44.30
CA LYS A 601 0.85 16.05 43.31
C LYS A 601 2.16 16.55 42.69
N THR A 602 2.73 15.77 41.79
CA THR A 602 3.67 16.28 40.77
C THR A 602 2.93 17.03 39.66
N LYS A 603 3.55 18.10 39.15
CA LYS A 603 3.21 18.79 37.89
C LYS A 603 4.38 18.62 36.91
N GLU A 604 4.09 18.72 35.63
CA GLU A 604 5.07 18.65 34.54
C GLU A 604 5.76 20.00 34.27
N ASP A 605 6.87 19.97 33.55
CA ASP A 605 7.75 21.12 33.31
C ASP A 605 7.18 22.15 32.31
N GLU A 606 6.88 23.36 32.79
CA GLU A 606 6.40 24.47 31.97
C GLU A 606 7.59 25.30 31.45
N ILE A 607 8.06 24.99 30.22
CA ILE A 607 9.27 25.58 29.63
C ILE A 607 9.12 27.10 29.41
N ASN A 608 10.05 27.88 29.97
CA ASN A 608 9.96 29.34 30.02
C ASN A 608 10.26 30.01 28.65
N LEU A 609 9.20 30.24 27.87
CA LEU A 609 9.24 30.71 26.47
C LEU A 609 9.96 32.05 26.27
N GLU A 610 9.95 32.96 27.25
CA GLU A 610 10.59 34.28 27.11
C GLU A 610 12.12 34.16 27.05
N TYR A 611 12.71 33.16 27.72
CA TYR A 611 14.14 32.87 27.60
C TYR A 611 14.47 32.35 26.20
N LEU A 612 13.69 31.40 25.69
CA LEU A 612 13.88 30.82 24.35
C LEU A 612 13.79 31.89 23.25
N ARG A 613 12.82 32.81 23.35
CA ARG A 613 12.66 33.95 22.44
C ARG A 613 13.89 34.85 22.38
N ASN A 614 14.47 35.19 23.53
CA ASN A 614 15.66 36.04 23.62
C ASN A 614 16.91 35.34 23.08
N VAL A 615 17.04 34.02 23.28
CA VAL A 615 18.11 33.22 22.65
C VAL A 615 17.97 33.23 21.13
N ILE A 616 16.77 32.98 20.60
CA ILE A 616 16.49 32.96 19.15
C ILE A 616 16.83 34.31 18.50
N LEU A 617 16.43 35.44 19.09
CA LEU A 617 16.78 36.78 18.58
C LEU A 617 18.30 36.96 18.43
N LYS A 618 19.05 36.63 19.49
CA LYS A 618 20.50 36.83 19.57
C LYS A 618 21.28 35.99 18.55
N PHE A 619 20.76 34.82 18.18
CA PHE A 619 21.31 34.00 17.09
C PHE A 619 20.88 34.47 15.69
N LEU A 620 19.71 35.10 15.54
CA LEU A 620 19.27 35.71 14.27
C LEU A 620 20.03 36.99 13.94
N GLU A 621 20.41 37.80 14.93
CA GLU A 621 21.26 38.99 14.74
C GLU A 621 22.61 38.62 14.10
N ASN A 622 23.23 37.53 14.55
CA ASN A 622 24.56 37.13 14.11
C ASN A 622 24.52 36.16 12.91
N LYS A 623 24.65 36.72 11.69
CA LYS A 623 24.53 35.99 10.41
C LYS A 623 25.20 34.60 10.35
N PRO A 624 26.51 34.41 10.63
CA PRO A 624 27.18 33.12 10.42
C PRO A 624 26.67 31.98 11.31
N THR A 625 25.99 32.28 12.43
CA THR A 625 25.46 31.25 13.34
C THR A 625 24.02 30.81 13.02
N ARG A 626 23.35 31.42 12.02
CA ARG A 626 21.95 31.13 11.70
C ARG A 626 21.71 29.68 11.26
N ALA A 627 22.60 29.11 10.46
CA ALA A 627 22.49 27.73 10.00
C ALA A 627 22.51 26.71 11.18
N GLN A 628 23.21 27.05 12.27
CA GLN A 628 23.27 26.22 13.49
C GLN A 628 21.99 26.30 14.34
N LEU A 629 21.15 27.33 14.13
CA LEU A 629 19.89 27.50 14.83
C LEU A 629 18.74 26.69 14.21
N ILE A 630 18.82 26.36 12.91
CA ILE A 630 17.77 25.63 12.19
C ILE A 630 17.46 24.27 12.85
N PRO A 631 18.43 23.38 13.16
CA PRO A 631 18.12 22.09 13.80
C PRO A 631 17.41 22.24 15.15
N VAL A 632 17.77 23.25 15.94
CA VAL A 632 17.16 23.54 17.25
C VAL A 632 15.73 24.04 17.09
N LEU A 633 15.50 25.00 16.20
CA LEU A 633 14.16 25.51 15.89
C LEU A 633 13.26 24.42 15.30
N THR A 634 13.77 23.60 14.38
CA THR A 634 13.08 22.42 13.83
C THR A 634 12.65 21.45 14.92
N MET A 635 13.53 21.14 15.88
CA MET A 635 13.21 20.22 16.96
C MET A 635 12.17 20.79 17.94
N MET A 636 12.21 22.10 18.24
CA MET A 636 11.27 22.71 19.19
C MET A 636 9.92 23.10 18.57
N LEU A 637 9.87 23.47 17.29
CA LEU A 637 8.65 23.91 16.59
C LEU A 637 8.04 22.84 15.66
N LYS A 638 8.68 21.67 15.52
CA LYS A 638 8.22 20.52 14.73
C LYS A 638 7.93 20.85 13.25
N PHE A 639 8.79 21.67 12.63
CA PHE A 639 8.69 22.02 11.20
C PHE A 639 8.69 20.78 10.28
N SER A 640 7.95 20.86 9.17
CA SER A 640 7.87 19.80 8.17
C SER A 640 9.20 19.64 7.40
N PRO A 641 9.47 18.47 6.78
CA PRO A 641 10.65 18.27 5.93
C PRO A 641 10.82 19.30 4.81
N GLU A 642 9.72 19.88 4.32
CA GLU A 642 9.71 20.90 3.27
C GLU A 642 10.03 22.29 3.80
N GLU A 643 9.55 22.61 5.01
CA GLU A 643 9.87 23.84 5.72
C GLU A 643 11.35 23.87 6.13
N ILE A 644 11.89 22.74 6.59
CA ILE A 644 13.32 22.58 6.88
C ILE A 644 14.17 22.88 5.64
N ARG A 645 13.83 22.28 4.49
CA ARG A 645 14.50 22.55 3.20
C ARG A 645 14.40 24.03 2.80
N ARG A 646 13.22 24.65 2.95
CA ARG A 646 13.00 26.08 2.64
C ARG A 646 13.77 27.04 3.56
N LEU A 647 14.01 26.65 4.82
CA LEU A 647 14.82 27.41 5.77
C LEU A 647 16.32 27.25 5.48
N GLN A 648 16.78 26.02 5.19
CA GLN A 648 18.16 25.74 4.83
C GLN A 648 18.57 26.43 3.52
N ALA A 649 17.66 26.54 2.54
CA ALA A 649 17.90 27.26 1.28
C ALA A 649 17.90 28.81 1.40
N LYS A 650 17.80 29.37 2.61
CA LYS A 650 17.70 30.82 2.87
C LYS A 650 18.62 31.34 4.00
N ALA A 651 19.48 30.49 4.57
CA ALA A 651 20.37 30.81 5.68
C ALA A 651 21.83 31.01 5.25
#